data_AF-A0A4U8V428-F1
#
_entry.id   AF-A0A4U8V428-F1
#
_cell.length_a   1.000
_cell.length_b   1.000
_cell.length_c   1.000
_cell.angle_alpha   90.00
_cell.angle_beta   90.00
_cell.angle_gamma   90.00
#
_symmetry.space_group_name_H-M   'P 1'
#
loop_
_entity.id
_entity.type
_entity.pdbx_description
1 polymer ?
#
loop_
_entity_poly.entity_id
_entity_poly.type
_entity_poly.pdbx_seq_one_letter_code
_entity_poly.pdbx_strand_id
1 'polypeptide(L)'
;MSVEDSFVPSLAPAEASGVGSGERIFPPLNGITFSSWIYIEELSDKRVDPHPIRLLDYHKDDQLRWNRPERPEHSAFGVPHDQISPIDRSLLISTAEHDLAGLDLEEAKGSSDTTSRVALADVIILNQWTHLSVVLTRAVLKHSHIAVYLNGSLIHADKLHYILPNAGGAAANLAQTQGVHAMVGTPPYLRRPSRLRWKLSNMHLIEDSLSQDGVRLIYSLHPYYIGNFQTVGLEGGPLVPEEKVAFSLSASSTSELTLYKIRSMYSKRDSELISALLGISVHDNTTPLRVVPNGVLHANGTARSFGAVIMGYLGMRTFSPCPVSRLIESVGGSAPLFGLIVMATDSQELYASLKALVSAAKANSSLYTSMNNTRAYQTVAMLLEEKCHLMNSHILHLVLSLVGTLDTSKEMVAIPNITAFEDLLCDLDVWRNAPADMHRLLYEHLYELLTDQRKENLSVIRNSPLLSRILYTLFDQPQLIKTTNDIVFNLLSAIMQPLTDRTSLLKIGQFIAATLPLKGDDAETRYAFQMADLLPDVMSAAYENNDVTVTYLIYVRNRLLNMLANFLAHSNPQLYLQMSEQIVRVLGFDWILALFSPGVHPCTIFIGFRILSPSSITTTSWSSSKTALRTVAGSPTQTRSSGIA
;
A
#
# COMPACT_ATOMS: atom_id res chain seq x y z
N MET A 1 23.84 23.73 -9.98
CA MET A 1 23.02 24.97 -9.99
C MET A 1 21.67 24.65 -10.61
N SER A 2 20.64 24.49 -9.78
CA SER A 2 19.24 24.78 -10.14
C SER A 2 18.45 24.81 -8.84
N VAL A 3 18.51 25.94 -8.14
CA VAL A 3 17.46 26.33 -7.21
C VAL A 3 16.50 27.15 -8.05
N GLU A 4 15.30 26.66 -8.27
CA GLU A 4 14.23 27.41 -8.94
C GLU A 4 13.46 28.13 -7.85
N ASP A 5 13.70 29.44 -7.75
CA ASP A 5 13.01 30.29 -6.78
C ASP A 5 11.68 30.72 -7.40
N SER A 6 10.62 30.76 -6.61
CA SER A 6 9.31 31.24 -7.10
C SER A 6 8.75 32.30 -6.18
N PHE A 7 8.19 33.35 -6.78
CA PHE A 7 7.53 34.44 -6.07
C PHE A 7 6.03 34.38 -6.34
N VAL A 8 5.23 34.32 -5.28
CA VAL A 8 3.77 34.30 -5.29
C VAL A 8 3.27 35.67 -4.84
N PRO A 9 3.00 36.60 -5.77
CA PRO A 9 2.46 37.91 -5.44
C PRO A 9 1.02 37.82 -4.95
N SER A 10 0.59 38.77 -4.11
CA SER A 10 -0.82 38.97 -3.72
C SER A 10 -1.48 37.72 -3.17
N LEU A 11 -0.80 37.04 -2.24
CA LEU A 11 -1.36 35.92 -1.50
C LEU A 11 -2.59 36.35 -0.69
N ALA A 12 -2.46 37.48 -0.01
CA ALA A 12 -3.57 38.24 0.57
C ALA A 12 -3.47 39.68 0.07
N PRO A 13 -4.19 40.03 -1.01
CA PRO A 13 -4.02 41.32 -1.66
C PRO A 13 -4.55 42.48 -0.80
N ALA A 14 -3.81 43.59 -0.84
CA ALA A 14 -4.28 44.91 -0.39
C ALA A 14 -4.79 45.71 -1.59
N GLU A 15 -5.91 46.41 -1.44
CA GLU A 15 -6.52 47.36 -2.40
C GLU A 15 -6.13 47.17 -3.90
N ALA A 16 -7.06 46.63 -4.71
CA ALA A 16 -6.93 46.48 -6.18
C ALA A 16 -5.74 45.62 -6.67
N SER A 17 -5.36 44.59 -5.89
CA SER A 17 -4.41 43.54 -6.29
C SER A 17 -5.04 42.14 -6.18
N GLY A 18 -4.41 41.13 -6.80
CA GLY A 18 -4.95 39.76 -6.87
C GLY A 18 -6.13 39.57 -7.83
N VAL A 19 -6.61 38.32 -7.93
CA VAL A 19 -7.70 37.88 -8.82
C VAL A 19 -8.81 37.25 -7.99
N GLY A 20 -10.04 37.74 -8.15
CA GLY A 20 -11.22 37.28 -7.39
C GLY A 20 -12.08 38.45 -6.90
N SER A 21 -13.06 38.18 -6.06
CA SER A 21 -13.99 39.17 -5.52
C SER A 21 -13.88 39.29 -4.00
N GLY A 22 -13.66 40.50 -3.49
CA GLY A 22 -13.58 40.77 -2.06
C GLY A 22 -12.18 40.57 -1.45
N GLU A 23 -12.04 41.03 -0.21
CA GLU A 23 -10.77 41.00 0.52
C GLU A 23 -10.46 39.60 1.07
N ARG A 24 -9.18 39.22 1.05
CA ARG A 24 -8.69 38.00 1.68
C ARG A 24 -7.92 38.34 2.94
N ILE A 25 -8.34 37.78 4.07
CA ILE A 25 -7.78 38.10 5.38
C ILE A 25 -6.54 37.23 5.61
N PHE A 26 -5.44 37.85 6.01
CA PHE A 26 -4.24 37.16 6.49
C PHE A 26 -3.84 37.65 7.88
N PRO A 27 -3.46 36.75 8.79
CA PRO A 27 -3.54 35.30 8.67
C PRO A 27 -4.99 34.79 8.73
N PRO A 28 -5.31 33.65 8.12
CA PRO A 28 -6.66 33.10 8.10
C PRO A 28 -7.24 32.85 9.49
N LEU A 29 -8.57 32.88 9.60
CA LEU A 29 -9.24 32.71 10.89
C LEU A 29 -9.32 31.23 11.33
N ASN A 30 -9.24 30.29 10.40
CA ASN A 30 -9.41 28.85 10.66
C ASN A 30 -8.08 28.09 10.78
N GLY A 31 -6.94 28.79 10.74
CA GLY A 31 -5.63 28.15 10.63
C GLY A 31 -5.12 28.08 9.19
N ILE A 32 -3.91 27.57 9.03
CA ILE A 32 -3.21 27.46 7.74
C ILE A 32 -2.64 26.05 7.64
N THR A 33 -2.77 25.42 6.49
CA THR A 33 -2.05 24.20 6.14
C THR A 33 -1.23 24.43 4.88
N PHE A 34 0.10 24.27 4.97
CA PHE A 34 0.98 24.16 3.82
C PHE A 34 1.24 22.67 3.54
N SER A 35 1.13 22.26 2.27
CA SER A 35 1.33 20.87 1.85
C SER A 35 2.06 20.81 0.51
N SER A 36 3.17 20.07 0.45
CA SER A 36 3.94 19.88 -0.77
C SER A 36 4.78 18.60 -0.72
N TRP A 37 5.25 18.14 -1.88
CA TRP A 37 6.25 17.08 -1.97
C TRP A 37 7.62 17.65 -2.26
N ILE A 38 8.62 17.20 -1.51
CA ILE A 38 10.01 17.63 -1.60
C ILE A 38 10.87 16.44 -2.04
N TYR A 39 11.78 16.68 -2.97
CA TYR A 39 12.78 15.71 -3.40
C TYR A 39 14.17 16.32 -3.25
N ILE A 40 15.00 15.76 -2.37
CA ILE A 40 16.34 16.29 -2.10
C ILE A 40 17.37 15.38 -2.77
N GLU A 41 18.11 15.90 -3.75
CA GLU A 41 19.23 15.19 -4.39
C GLU A 41 20.51 15.33 -3.57
N GLU A 42 20.80 16.55 -3.15
CA GLU A 42 22.05 16.90 -2.48
C GLU A 42 21.80 18.06 -1.51
N LEU A 43 22.24 17.90 -0.26
CA LEU A 43 22.20 18.94 0.75
C LEU A 43 23.47 19.79 0.71
N SER A 44 23.37 21.05 1.15
CA SER A 44 24.54 21.90 1.36
C SER A 44 25.44 21.38 2.49
N ASP A 45 26.72 21.72 2.46
CA ASP A 45 27.64 21.44 3.58
C ASP A 45 27.70 22.63 4.54
N LYS A 46 27.40 22.40 5.83
CA LYS A 46 27.38 23.45 6.85
C LYS A 46 28.69 24.23 7.02
N ARG A 47 29.84 23.65 6.64
CA ARG A 47 31.16 24.27 6.79
C ARG A 47 31.64 24.96 5.52
N VAL A 48 31.17 24.49 4.36
CA VAL A 48 31.68 24.94 3.06
C VAL A 48 30.69 25.89 2.39
N ASP A 49 29.41 25.55 2.41
CA ASP A 49 28.36 26.27 1.69
C ASP A 49 27.02 26.24 2.44
N PRO A 50 26.95 26.60 3.75
CA PRO A 50 25.75 26.41 4.57
C PRO A 50 24.57 27.12 3.90
N HIS A 51 23.63 26.42 3.27
CA HIS A 51 22.54 27.05 2.53
C HIS A 51 21.21 26.34 2.84
N PRO A 52 20.28 27.01 3.53
CA PRO A 52 19.03 26.37 3.92
C PRO A 52 18.14 26.08 2.70
N ILE A 53 17.29 25.06 2.83
CA ILE A 53 16.15 24.88 1.92
C ILE A 53 15.01 25.73 2.46
N ARG A 54 14.63 26.78 1.75
CA ARG A 54 13.51 27.66 2.09
C ARG A 54 12.25 27.17 1.38
N LEU A 55 11.27 26.71 2.15
CA LEU A 55 10.07 26.07 1.60
C LEU A 55 8.98 27.09 1.31
N LEU A 56 8.70 27.98 2.26
CA LEU A 56 7.70 29.03 2.10
C LEU A 56 8.01 30.18 3.08
N ASP A 57 8.33 31.35 2.54
CA ASP A 57 8.59 32.58 3.28
C ASP A 57 7.47 33.58 2.95
N TYR A 58 6.82 34.21 3.93
CA TYR A 58 5.85 35.28 3.66
C TYR A 58 6.43 36.67 3.92
N HIS A 59 5.96 37.63 3.14
CA HIS A 59 6.39 39.02 3.15
C HIS A 59 5.18 39.93 3.24
N LYS A 60 5.14 40.81 4.24
CA LYS A 60 4.14 41.86 4.36
C LYS A 60 4.68 43.17 3.81
N ASP A 61 3.88 43.84 2.99
CA ASP A 61 4.17 45.19 2.49
C ASP A 61 4.14 46.21 3.63
N ASP A 62 5.24 46.95 3.84
CA ASP A 62 5.24 48.13 4.71
C ASP A 62 4.80 49.38 3.93
N GLN A 63 3.49 49.65 3.92
CA GLN A 63 2.93 50.83 3.25
C GLN A 63 3.44 52.18 3.82
N LEU A 64 3.95 52.22 5.06
CA LEU A 64 4.37 53.46 5.73
C LEU A 64 5.76 53.94 5.33
N ARG A 65 6.61 53.09 4.73
CA ARG A 65 8.02 53.41 4.42
C ARG A 65 8.32 53.76 2.97
N TRP A 66 7.40 53.52 2.04
CA TRP A 66 7.57 53.90 0.62
C TRP A 66 7.87 55.40 0.42
N ASN A 67 7.45 56.25 1.37
CA ASN A 67 7.68 57.70 1.33
C ASN A 67 9.03 58.16 1.93
N ARG A 68 9.98 57.26 2.25
CA ARG A 68 11.31 57.64 2.74
C ARG A 68 12.43 57.12 1.81
N PRO A 69 13.07 57.99 1.01
CA PRO A 69 14.08 57.60 0.02
C PRO A 69 15.46 57.22 0.60
N GLU A 70 15.64 57.18 1.92
CA GLU A 70 16.97 57.06 2.56
C GLU A 70 17.33 55.65 3.07
N ARG A 71 16.52 54.61 2.78
CA ARG A 71 16.88 53.21 3.09
C ARG A 71 16.57 52.28 1.91
N PRO A 72 17.40 51.25 1.69
CA PRO A 72 17.35 50.43 0.47
C PRO A 72 15.97 49.77 0.29
N GLU A 73 15.66 49.51 -0.99
CA GLU A 73 14.38 49.16 -1.62
C GLU A 73 13.76 47.80 -1.19
N HIS A 74 14.12 47.28 -0.01
CA HIS A 74 13.75 45.93 0.47
C HIS A 74 13.19 45.93 1.91
N SER A 75 12.50 47.00 2.33
CA SER A 75 11.86 47.07 3.65
C SER A 75 10.51 46.34 3.65
N ALA A 76 10.53 45.01 3.75
CA ALA A 76 9.35 44.19 3.99
C ALA A 76 9.53 43.43 5.32
N PHE A 77 8.46 43.33 6.11
CA PHE A 77 8.46 42.47 7.30
C PHE A 77 8.31 41.02 6.85
N GLY A 78 9.26 40.17 7.23
CA GLY A 78 9.17 38.73 7.03
C GLY A 78 8.30 38.11 8.12
N VAL A 79 7.30 37.34 7.74
CA VAL A 79 6.40 36.60 8.66
C VAL A 79 6.03 35.30 7.95
N PRO A 80 5.52 34.27 8.62
CA PRO A 80 6.25 33.01 8.88
C PRO A 80 7.32 32.55 7.88
N HIS A 81 8.15 31.60 8.27
CA HIS A 81 8.79 30.75 7.26
C HIS A 81 9.14 29.35 7.76
N ASP A 82 9.12 28.42 6.80
CA ASP A 82 9.53 27.03 6.96
C ASP A 82 10.88 26.83 6.23
N GLN A 83 11.94 26.51 6.97
CA GLN A 83 13.25 26.21 6.38
C GLN A 83 13.84 24.90 6.91
N ILE A 84 14.49 24.13 6.03
CA ILE A 84 15.30 22.98 6.46
C ILE A 84 16.73 23.46 6.67
N SER A 85 17.21 23.30 7.91
CA SER A 85 18.54 23.69 8.34
C SER A 85 19.64 22.97 7.58
N PRO A 86 20.69 23.69 7.14
CA PRO A 86 21.89 23.05 6.60
C PRO A 86 22.78 22.40 7.68
N ILE A 87 22.52 22.66 8.97
CA ILE A 87 23.38 22.26 10.09
C ILE A 87 23.08 20.83 10.56
N ASP A 88 21.80 20.56 10.82
CA ASP A 88 21.31 19.30 11.41
C ASP A 88 20.11 18.72 10.65
N ARG A 89 19.70 19.34 9.52
CA ARG A 89 18.55 18.92 8.70
C ARG A 89 17.22 19.01 9.45
N SER A 90 17.15 19.79 10.53
CA SER A 90 15.88 20.08 11.21
C SER A 90 15.03 21.03 10.38
N LEU A 91 13.72 20.82 10.39
CA LEU A 91 12.76 21.81 9.91
C LEU A 91 12.54 22.86 10.99
N LEU A 92 12.82 24.10 10.64
CA LEU A 92 12.67 25.29 11.46
C LEU A 92 11.44 26.04 10.98
N ILE A 93 10.53 26.31 11.90
CA ILE A 93 9.27 26.98 11.64
C ILE A 93 9.18 28.17 12.56
N SER A 94 8.95 29.36 12.01
CA SER A 94 8.79 30.59 12.80
C SER A 94 7.47 31.26 12.45
N THR A 95 6.73 31.73 13.46
CA THR A 95 5.57 32.63 13.32
C THR A 95 5.89 34.07 13.73
N ALA A 96 7.14 34.34 14.13
CA ALA A 96 7.58 35.68 14.50
C ALA A 96 7.71 36.60 13.27
N GLU A 97 7.39 37.88 13.46
CA GLU A 97 7.71 38.90 12.47
C GLU A 97 9.19 39.33 12.62
N HIS A 98 9.88 39.47 11.49
CA HIS A 98 11.27 39.91 11.42
C HIS A 98 11.38 41.17 10.55
N ASP A 99 12.28 42.07 10.94
CA ASP A 99 12.54 43.33 10.23
C ASP A 99 13.13 43.13 8.82
N LEU A 100 13.66 41.94 8.54
CA LEU A 100 14.29 41.59 7.27
C LEU A 100 13.59 40.39 6.62
N ALA A 101 13.11 40.58 5.40
CA ALA A 101 12.62 39.52 4.52
C ALA A 101 13.72 38.49 4.20
N GLY A 102 13.44 37.21 4.46
CA GLY A 102 14.37 36.11 4.17
C GLY A 102 15.53 35.96 5.16
N LEU A 103 15.36 36.43 6.41
CA LEU A 103 16.29 36.11 7.50
C LEU A 103 16.53 34.60 7.58
N ASP A 104 17.74 34.16 7.95
CA ASP A 104 18.01 32.75 8.23
C ASP A 104 17.57 32.42 9.66
N LEU A 105 16.69 31.43 9.87
CA LEU A 105 16.25 31.05 11.23
C LEU A 105 17.36 30.49 12.10
N GLU A 106 18.50 30.07 11.53
CA GLU A 106 19.66 29.72 12.36
C GLU A 106 20.32 30.96 13.00
N GLU A 107 20.09 32.15 12.43
CA GLU A 107 20.60 33.43 12.94
C GLU A 107 19.51 34.24 13.67
N ALA A 108 18.24 33.90 13.46
CA ALA A 108 17.11 34.59 14.05
C ALA A 108 17.00 34.33 15.56
N LYS A 109 16.96 35.42 16.35
CA LYS A 109 16.62 35.36 17.79
C LYS A 109 15.10 35.29 17.94
N GLY A 110 14.54 34.08 17.94
CA GLY A 110 13.13 33.84 18.23
C GLY A 110 12.87 33.56 19.72
N SER A 111 11.66 33.89 20.21
CA SER A 111 11.16 33.30 21.46
C SER A 111 10.77 31.84 21.22
N SER A 112 10.91 30.99 22.26
CA SER A 112 10.46 29.59 22.23
C SER A 112 8.99 29.46 21.82
N ASP A 113 8.18 30.49 22.06
CA ASP A 113 6.74 30.41 21.83
C ASP A 113 6.33 30.80 20.40
N THR A 114 7.28 31.25 19.58
CA THR A 114 7.08 31.69 18.19
C THR A 114 7.95 30.91 17.19
N THR A 115 8.77 29.99 17.68
CA THR A 115 9.66 29.17 16.84
C THR A 115 9.58 27.71 17.26
N SER A 116 9.62 26.80 16.30
CA SER A 116 9.64 25.35 16.52
C SER A 116 10.75 24.72 15.67
N ARG A 117 11.50 23.80 16.26
CA ARG A 117 12.58 23.04 15.61
C ARG A 117 12.23 21.56 15.63
N VAL A 118 12.07 20.97 14.46
CA VAL A 118 11.67 19.57 14.28
C VAL A 118 12.80 18.79 13.63
N ALA A 119 13.35 17.80 14.33
CA ALA A 119 14.42 16.96 13.80
C ALA A 119 13.90 16.05 12.68
N LEU A 120 14.41 16.23 11.45
CA LEU A 120 14.02 15.43 10.28
C LEU A 120 15.16 14.56 9.72
N ALA A 121 16.35 14.58 10.34
CA ALA A 121 17.57 13.97 9.83
C ALA A 121 17.44 12.46 9.54
N ASP A 122 16.69 11.74 10.39
CA ASP A 122 16.49 10.29 10.27
C ASP A 122 15.26 9.92 9.42
N VAL A 123 14.44 10.90 9.05
CA VAL A 123 13.15 10.68 8.36
C VAL A 123 13.23 11.03 6.87
N ILE A 124 13.98 12.08 6.51
CA ILE A 124 14.15 12.46 5.10
C ILE A 124 15.24 11.61 4.46
N ILE A 125 14.85 10.84 3.45
CA ILE A 125 15.75 10.03 2.64
C ILE A 125 16.08 10.80 1.36
N LEU A 126 17.38 10.95 1.06
CA LEU A 126 17.83 11.58 -0.19
C LEU A 126 17.43 10.75 -1.41
N ASN A 127 17.23 11.41 -2.53
CA ASN A 127 16.79 10.82 -3.79
C ASN A 127 15.42 10.12 -3.71
N GLN A 128 14.56 10.56 -2.80
CA GLN A 128 13.18 10.09 -2.66
C GLN A 128 12.21 11.25 -2.48
N TRP A 129 11.00 11.10 -3.01
CA TRP A 129 9.92 12.06 -2.79
C TRP A 129 9.40 11.89 -1.36
N THR A 130 9.41 12.98 -0.60
CA THR A 130 8.85 13.05 0.75
C THR A 130 7.70 14.04 0.77
N HIS A 131 6.54 13.63 1.24
CA HIS A 131 5.42 14.54 1.45
C HIS A 131 5.58 15.25 2.78
N LEU A 132 5.57 16.58 2.77
CA LEU A 132 5.61 17.42 3.95
C LEU A 132 4.29 18.20 4.05
N SER A 133 3.68 18.16 5.24
CA SER A 133 2.56 19.02 5.57
C SER A 133 2.77 19.70 6.91
N VAL A 134 2.68 21.03 6.93
CA VAL A 134 2.73 21.86 8.13
C VAL A 134 1.34 22.44 8.38
N VAL A 135 0.74 22.06 9.51
CA VAL A 135 -0.62 22.49 9.91
C VAL A 135 -0.49 23.41 11.12
N LEU A 136 -0.85 24.67 10.94
CA LEU A 136 -0.93 25.68 12.00
C LEU A 136 -2.41 25.92 12.36
N THR A 137 -2.83 25.37 13.49
CA THR A 137 -4.20 25.50 14.00
C THR A 137 -4.32 26.73 14.88
N ARG A 138 -5.23 27.63 14.52
CA ARG A 138 -5.53 28.83 15.33
C ARG A 138 -6.47 28.47 16.48
N ALA A 139 -6.12 28.91 17.68
CA ALA A 139 -7.01 28.90 18.84
C ALA A 139 -7.14 30.32 19.41
N VAL A 140 -8.38 30.75 19.69
CA VAL A 140 -8.67 32.09 20.23
C VAL A 140 -8.57 32.14 21.76
N LEU A 141 -8.98 31.05 22.43
CA LEU A 141 -9.03 30.95 23.90
C LEU A 141 -7.91 30.09 24.49
N LYS A 142 -7.18 29.36 23.65
CA LYS A 142 -6.07 28.46 24.02
C LYS A 142 -4.84 28.85 23.20
N HIS A 143 -3.68 28.29 23.56
CA HIS A 143 -2.51 28.38 22.69
C HIS A 143 -2.84 27.79 21.32
N SER A 144 -2.36 28.44 20.27
CA SER A 144 -2.38 27.87 18.94
C SER A 144 -1.37 26.73 18.86
N HIS A 145 -1.55 25.85 17.89
CA HIS A 145 -0.80 24.61 17.80
C HIS A 145 -0.24 24.41 16.42
N ILE A 146 0.96 23.84 16.36
CA ILE A 146 1.59 23.42 15.12
C ILE A 146 1.68 21.90 15.09
N ALA A 147 1.41 21.30 13.94
CA ALA A 147 1.59 19.89 13.68
C ALA A 147 2.34 19.70 12.35
N VAL A 148 3.39 18.90 12.38
CA VAL A 148 4.22 18.57 11.22
C VAL A 148 4.01 17.10 10.88
N TYR A 149 3.62 16.86 9.64
CA TYR A 149 3.40 15.54 9.10
C TYR A 149 4.41 15.25 7.98
N LEU A 150 4.97 14.03 8.01
CA LEU A 150 5.76 13.49 6.90
C LEU A 150 5.12 12.20 6.40
N ASN A 151 4.96 12.08 5.08
CA ASN A 151 4.41 10.90 4.42
C ASN A 151 3.07 10.44 5.04
N GLY A 152 2.20 11.40 5.38
CA GLY A 152 0.90 11.16 6.02
C GLY A 152 0.95 10.83 7.53
N SER A 153 2.12 10.74 8.14
CA SER A 153 2.29 10.43 9.57
C SER A 153 2.65 11.67 10.37
N LEU A 154 2.08 11.82 11.57
CA LEU A 154 2.42 12.91 12.49
C LEU A 154 3.83 12.67 13.05
N ILE A 155 4.75 13.60 12.83
CA ILE A 155 6.12 13.54 13.33
C ILE A 155 6.29 14.40 14.57
N HIS A 156 5.64 15.57 14.59
CA HIS A 156 5.80 16.52 15.67
C HIS A 156 4.53 17.34 15.87
N ALA A 157 4.21 17.66 17.12
CA ALA A 157 3.15 18.57 17.49
C ALA A 157 3.57 19.38 18.71
N ASP A 158 3.38 20.70 18.66
CA ASP A 158 3.76 21.61 19.74
C ASP A 158 2.82 22.82 19.84
N LYS A 159 2.94 23.59 20.92
CA LYS A 159 2.29 24.89 21.08
C LYS A 159 3.13 25.95 20.38
N LEU A 160 2.47 26.78 19.56
CA LEU A 160 3.12 27.87 18.85
C LEU A 160 2.13 29.04 18.76
N HIS A 161 2.58 30.26 19.05
CA HIS A 161 1.73 31.42 18.86
C HIS A 161 1.33 31.56 17.40
N TYR A 162 0.06 31.91 17.18
CA TYR A 162 -0.44 32.18 15.84
C TYR A 162 0.20 33.44 15.28
N ILE A 163 0.18 33.54 13.96
CA ILE A 163 0.68 34.68 13.21
C ILE A 163 -0.03 35.95 13.67
N LEU A 164 0.72 37.03 13.86
CA LEU A 164 0.14 38.31 14.22
C LEU A 164 -0.54 38.95 12.98
N PRO A 165 -1.77 39.49 13.13
CA PRO A 165 -2.47 40.12 12.00
C PRO A 165 -1.81 41.41 11.55
N ASN A 166 -1.46 42.30 12.49
CA ASN A 166 -0.90 43.61 12.20
C ASN A 166 0.59 43.67 12.55
N ALA A 167 1.38 44.28 11.65
CA ALA A 167 2.78 44.58 11.92
C ALA A 167 2.91 45.44 13.19
N GLY A 168 3.65 44.97 14.20
CA GLY A 168 3.91 45.73 15.44
C GLY A 168 2.79 45.75 16.49
N GLY A 169 1.78 44.88 16.40
CA GLY A 169 0.86 44.59 17.53
C GLY A 169 -0.26 45.61 17.81
N ALA A 170 -0.62 46.46 16.84
CA ALA A 170 -1.75 47.39 16.99
C ALA A 170 -3.12 46.67 17.10
N ALA A 171 -4.06 47.28 17.85
CA ALA A 171 -5.38 46.73 18.17
C ALA A 171 -6.18 46.27 16.94
N ALA A 172 -6.98 45.20 17.13
CA ALA A 172 -7.73 44.48 16.08
C ALA A 172 -8.70 45.33 15.23
N ASN A 173 -9.01 46.56 15.65
CA ASN A 173 -9.99 47.44 15.00
C ASN A 173 -9.39 48.38 13.94
N LEU A 174 -8.07 48.31 13.69
CA LEU A 174 -7.34 49.10 12.70
C LEU A 174 -6.57 48.18 11.73
N ALA A 175 -7.19 47.09 11.28
CA ALA A 175 -6.60 46.20 10.28
C ALA A 175 -6.44 46.95 8.94
N GLN A 176 -5.34 47.69 8.79
CA GLN A 176 -4.87 48.10 7.47
C GLN A 176 -4.49 46.81 6.75
N THR A 177 -5.19 46.51 5.66
CA THR A 177 -4.91 45.38 4.78
C THR A 177 -3.54 45.61 4.15
N GLN A 178 -2.49 45.05 4.77
CA GLN A 178 -1.16 44.98 4.18
C GLN A 178 -1.14 43.85 3.15
N GLY A 179 -0.54 44.12 1.97
CA GLY A 179 -0.38 43.10 0.95
C GLY A 179 0.56 42.02 1.46
N VAL A 180 0.13 40.75 1.38
CA VAL A 180 0.97 39.61 1.74
C VAL A 180 1.40 38.89 0.48
N HIS A 181 2.69 38.62 0.38
CA HIS A 181 3.34 37.91 -0.72
C HIS A 181 4.05 36.68 -0.14
N ALA A 182 4.28 35.67 -0.96
CA ALA A 182 5.06 34.50 -0.56
C ALA A 182 6.22 34.25 -1.51
N MET A 183 7.29 33.65 -1.01
CA MET A 183 8.47 33.26 -1.77
C MET A 183 8.86 31.84 -1.39
N VAL A 184 9.29 31.09 -2.39
CA VAL A 184 9.74 29.70 -2.26
C VAL A 184 11.15 29.65 -2.83
N GLY A 185 12.05 28.99 -2.12
CA GLY A 185 13.47 28.99 -2.46
C GLY A 185 14.20 30.24 -1.98
N THR A 186 15.34 30.52 -2.60
CA THR A 186 16.29 31.53 -2.16
C THR A 186 16.06 32.85 -2.92
N PRO A 187 15.62 33.93 -2.27
CA PRO A 187 15.46 35.22 -2.94
C PRO A 187 16.70 35.66 -3.73
N PRO A 188 16.53 36.42 -4.83
CA PRO A 188 17.65 36.89 -5.65
C PRO A 188 18.80 37.55 -4.87
N TYR A 189 18.47 38.32 -3.82
CA TYR A 189 19.43 39.03 -2.98
C TYR A 189 20.16 38.15 -1.94
N LEU A 190 19.72 36.90 -1.71
CA LEU A 190 20.37 35.92 -0.82
C LEU A 190 21.09 34.79 -1.59
N ARG A 191 21.10 34.84 -2.92
CA ARG A 191 21.71 33.80 -3.74
C ARG A 191 23.22 33.74 -3.52
N ARG A 192 23.71 32.52 -3.35
CA ARG A 192 25.14 32.20 -3.28
C ARG A 192 25.42 30.87 -3.97
N PRO A 193 26.64 30.63 -4.47
CA PRO A 193 27.03 29.32 -4.96
C PRO A 193 26.86 28.26 -3.86
N SER A 194 26.11 27.20 -4.16
CA SER A 194 25.91 26.06 -3.27
C SER A 194 25.75 24.77 -4.07
N ARG A 195 26.12 23.64 -3.46
CA ARG A 195 25.87 22.30 -3.99
C ARG A 195 24.43 21.84 -3.80
N LEU A 196 23.64 22.57 -3.01
CA LEU A 196 22.25 22.27 -2.71
C LEU A 196 21.44 22.01 -4.00
N ARG A 197 20.85 20.83 -4.09
CA ARG A 197 19.97 20.39 -5.19
C ARG A 197 18.74 19.73 -4.61
N TRP A 198 17.61 20.37 -4.83
CA TRP A 198 16.31 19.90 -4.38
C TRP A 198 15.24 20.32 -5.39
N LYS A 199 14.10 19.65 -5.34
CA LYS A 199 12.94 19.89 -6.19
C LYS A 199 11.71 19.93 -5.31
N LEU A 200 10.75 20.73 -5.74
CA LEU A 200 9.42 20.82 -5.15
C LEU A 200 8.40 20.36 -6.17
N SER A 201 7.40 19.62 -5.73
CA SER A 201 6.25 19.25 -6.56
C SER A 201 5.10 20.23 -6.35
N ASN A 202 3.87 19.77 -6.61
CA ASN A 202 2.66 20.56 -6.46
C ASN A 202 2.53 21.10 -5.03
N MET A 203 2.38 22.41 -4.92
CA MET A 203 2.25 23.11 -3.65
C MET A 203 0.81 23.53 -3.42
N HIS A 204 0.34 23.34 -2.20
CA HIS A 204 -0.99 23.74 -1.78
C HIS A 204 -0.89 24.53 -0.48
N LEU A 205 -1.52 25.70 -0.45
CA LEU A 205 -1.74 26.45 0.77
C LEU A 205 -3.24 26.51 1.02
N ILE A 206 -3.66 26.06 2.19
CA ILE A 206 -5.07 25.88 2.56
C ILE A 206 -5.36 26.71 3.80
N GLU A 207 -6.43 27.49 3.76
CA GLU A 207 -6.91 28.35 4.85
C GLU A 207 -7.81 27.57 5.82
N ASP A 208 -7.31 26.42 6.24
CA ASP A 208 -7.97 25.55 7.20
C ASP A 208 -6.92 24.67 7.89
N SER A 209 -7.24 24.19 9.08
CA SER A 209 -6.45 23.18 9.77
C SER A 209 -6.87 21.78 9.32
N LEU A 210 -6.05 21.10 8.51
CA LEU A 210 -6.35 19.73 8.09
C LEU A 210 -6.21 18.73 9.25
N SER A 211 -7.10 17.74 9.25
CA SER A 211 -6.98 16.59 10.15
C SER A 211 -5.88 15.64 9.68
N GLN A 212 -5.42 14.75 10.57
CA GLN A 212 -4.44 13.72 10.22
C GLN A 212 -4.93 12.83 9.06
N ASP A 213 -6.21 12.48 9.04
CA ASP A 213 -6.79 11.68 7.96
C ASP A 213 -6.81 12.46 6.63
N GLY A 214 -7.10 13.77 6.67
CA GLY A 214 -7.00 14.63 5.50
C GLY A 214 -5.58 14.69 4.93
N VAL A 215 -4.56 14.80 5.79
CA VAL A 215 -3.16 14.78 5.37
C VAL A 215 -2.76 13.41 4.81
N ARG A 216 -3.24 12.31 5.40
CA ARG A 216 -3.05 10.94 4.86
C ARG A 216 -3.68 10.76 3.49
N LEU A 217 -4.87 11.33 3.27
CA LEU A 217 -5.51 11.33 1.97
C LEU A 217 -4.69 12.11 0.95
N ILE A 218 -4.15 13.28 1.30
CA ILE A 218 -3.26 14.03 0.38
C ILE A 218 -2.01 13.21 0.04
N TYR A 219 -1.39 12.55 1.03
CA TYR A 219 -0.23 11.68 0.80
C TYR A 219 -0.54 10.52 -0.16
N SER A 220 -1.72 9.91 -0.07
CA SER A 220 -2.11 8.78 -0.93
C SER A 220 -2.29 9.17 -2.40
N LEU A 221 -2.41 10.46 -2.72
CA LEU A 221 -2.55 10.96 -4.09
C LEU A 221 -1.21 11.01 -4.86
N HIS A 222 -0.08 10.83 -4.17
CA HIS A 222 1.28 10.85 -4.73
C HIS A 222 1.71 12.25 -5.26
N PRO A 223 3.03 12.47 -5.56
CA PRO A 223 3.54 13.76 -6.04
C PRO A 223 2.89 14.26 -7.35
N TYR A 224 2.31 13.36 -8.13
CA TYR A 224 1.79 13.66 -9.47
C TYR A 224 0.31 14.09 -9.48
N TYR A 225 -0.26 14.38 -8.32
CA TYR A 225 -1.64 14.84 -8.20
C TYR A 225 -1.76 16.33 -8.51
N ILE A 226 -2.50 16.68 -9.56
CA ILE A 226 -2.64 18.05 -10.08
C ILE A 226 -4.00 18.70 -9.76
N GLY A 227 -4.87 18.03 -9.01
CA GLY A 227 -6.22 18.52 -8.70
C GLY A 227 -6.25 19.47 -7.50
N ASN A 228 -7.44 20.01 -7.19
CA ASN A 228 -7.68 20.92 -6.06
C ASN A 228 -8.41 20.24 -4.88
N PHE A 229 -8.27 18.93 -4.72
CA PHE A 229 -8.90 18.10 -3.68
C PHE A 229 -10.44 18.02 -3.69
N GLN A 230 -11.09 18.32 -4.82
CA GLN A 230 -12.55 18.38 -4.92
C GLN A 230 -13.26 17.01 -5.01
N THR A 231 -12.51 15.93 -5.22
CA THR A 231 -13.05 14.55 -5.34
C THR A 231 -12.35 13.55 -4.41
N VAL A 232 -11.59 14.06 -3.43
CA VAL A 232 -10.66 13.27 -2.60
C VAL A 232 -11.27 12.92 -1.23
N GLY A 233 -12.29 13.66 -0.82
CA GLY A 233 -12.98 13.46 0.45
C GLY A 233 -13.78 12.15 0.51
N LEU A 234 -14.43 11.95 1.65
CA LEU A 234 -15.33 10.80 1.86
C LEU A 234 -16.41 10.77 0.76
N GLU A 235 -16.70 9.57 0.27
CA GLU A 235 -17.69 9.32 -0.80
C GLU A 235 -17.41 10.05 -2.13
N GLY A 236 -16.17 10.48 -2.37
CA GLY A 236 -15.78 11.19 -3.59
C GLY A 236 -16.15 12.68 -3.60
N GLY A 237 -16.48 13.25 -2.44
CA GLY A 237 -16.71 14.68 -2.25
C GLY A 237 -15.43 15.51 -2.11
N PRO A 238 -15.54 16.83 -1.84
CA PRO A 238 -14.40 17.69 -1.62
C PRO A 238 -13.76 17.44 -0.25
N LEU A 239 -12.43 17.26 -0.22
CA LEU A 239 -11.66 17.20 1.03
C LEU A 239 -11.57 18.58 1.69
N VAL A 240 -11.44 19.62 0.86
CA VAL A 240 -11.35 21.02 1.27
C VAL A 240 -12.27 21.83 0.35
N PRO A 241 -13.11 22.73 0.90
CA PRO A 241 -13.85 23.67 0.09
C PRO A 241 -12.92 24.49 -0.80
N GLU A 242 -13.25 24.63 -2.07
CA GLU A 242 -12.37 25.24 -3.07
C GLU A 242 -12.03 26.71 -2.73
N GLU A 243 -12.96 27.42 -2.10
CA GLU A 243 -12.82 28.79 -1.60
C GLU A 243 -11.78 28.94 -0.47
N LYS A 244 -11.42 27.84 0.22
CA LYS A 244 -10.39 27.83 1.26
C LYS A 244 -8.99 27.54 0.73
N VAL A 245 -8.83 27.09 -0.53
CA VAL A 245 -7.50 26.86 -1.10
C VAL A 245 -6.91 28.20 -1.55
N ALA A 246 -5.81 28.65 -0.93
CA ALA A 246 -5.18 29.92 -1.26
C ALA A 246 -4.48 29.90 -2.61
N PHE A 247 -3.63 28.89 -2.79
CA PHE A 247 -3.09 28.55 -4.09
C PHE A 247 -2.93 27.04 -4.24
N SER A 248 -3.02 26.61 -5.49
CA SER A 248 -2.60 25.29 -5.97
C SER A 248 -1.64 25.52 -7.12
N LEU A 249 -0.36 25.27 -6.91
CA LEU A 249 0.69 25.56 -7.90
C LEU A 249 1.25 24.23 -8.42
N SER A 250 1.17 24.03 -9.74
CA SER A 250 1.70 22.83 -10.40
C SER A 250 2.56 23.18 -11.60
N ALA A 251 3.78 22.64 -11.66
CA ALA A 251 4.67 22.78 -12.81
C ALA A 251 4.10 22.17 -14.11
N SER A 252 3.03 21.36 -14.04
CA SER A 252 2.29 20.87 -15.21
C SER A 252 1.55 21.98 -15.95
N SER A 253 1.18 23.06 -15.25
CA SER A 253 0.54 24.24 -15.80
C SER A 253 1.56 25.38 -15.76
N THR A 254 2.10 25.75 -16.92
CA THR A 254 3.01 26.89 -17.04
C THR A 254 2.59 27.78 -18.20
N SER A 255 2.77 29.09 -18.05
CA SER A 255 2.53 30.09 -19.08
C SER A 255 3.71 31.05 -19.16
N GLU A 256 3.88 31.71 -20.29
CA GLU A 256 4.91 32.74 -20.49
C GLU A 256 4.26 34.11 -20.63
N LEU A 257 4.61 35.03 -19.71
CA LEU A 257 4.08 36.38 -19.64
C LEU A 257 5.22 37.40 -19.55
N THR A 258 4.97 38.64 -19.96
CA THR A 258 5.89 39.77 -19.73
C THR A 258 5.40 40.61 -18.55
N LEU A 259 6.25 41.47 -17.98
CA LEU A 259 5.80 42.39 -16.92
C LEU A 259 4.67 43.32 -17.38
N TYR A 260 4.76 43.81 -18.61
CA TYR A 260 3.70 44.59 -19.24
C TYR A 260 2.37 43.81 -19.28
N LYS A 261 2.42 42.54 -19.69
CA LYS A 261 1.24 41.66 -19.71
C LYS A 261 0.66 41.44 -18.31
N ILE A 262 1.50 41.15 -17.30
CA ILE A 262 1.08 40.97 -15.92
C ILE A 262 0.39 42.24 -15.40
N ARG A 263 0.97 43.41 -15.68
CA ARG A 263 0.38 44.71 -15.33
C ARG A 263 -1.00 44.90 -15.95
N SER A 264 -1.16 44.54 -17.23
CA SER A 264 -2.41 44.75 -17.97
C SER A 264 -3.52 43.76 -17.62
N MET A 265 -3.17 42.50 -17.33
CA MET A 265 -4.13 41.40 -17.14
C MET A 265 -4.45 41.14 -15.67
N TYR A 266 -3.53 41.45 -14.76
CA TYR A 266 -3.69 41.21 -13.32
C TYR A 266 -3.65 42.53 -12.56
N SER A 267 -2.51 42.89 -11.95
CA SER A 267 -2.39 44.11 -11.16
C SER A 267 -1.12 44.89 -11.49
N LYS A 268 -1.27 46.22 -11.49
CA LYS A 268 -0.15 47.16 -11.54
C LYS A 268 0.83 46.96 -10.38
N ARG A 269 0.31 46.70 -9.18
CA ARG A 269 1.13 46.53 -7.96
C ARG A 269 1.99 45.28 -8.04
N ASP A 270 1.41 44.16 -8.50
CA ASP A 270 2.14 42.91 -8.66
C ASP A 270 3.31 43.05 -9.66
N SER A 271 3.08 43.74 -10.78
CA SER A 271 4.12 44.03 -11.77
C SER A 271 5.27 44.85 -11.19
N GLU A 272 4.97 45.86 -10.35
CA GLU A 272 5.98 46.69 -9.69
C GLU A 272 6.83 45.88 -8.70
N LEU A 273 6.22 45.00 -7.91
CA LEU A 273 6.92 44.11 -6.99
C LEU A 273 7.83 43.11 -7.70
N ILE A 274 7.33 42.46 -8.76
CA ILE A 274 8.13 41.51 -9.55
C ILE A 274 9.29 42.23 -10.24
N SER A 275 9.06 43.46 -10.73
CA SER A 275 10.11 44.27 -11.37
C SER A 275 11.26 44.59 -10.40
N ALA A 276 10.93 44.91 -9.14
CA ALA A 276 11.90 45.22 -8.11
C ALA A 276 12.73 43.97 -7.72
N LEU A 277 12.10 42.80 -7.64
CA LEU A 277 12.79 41.54 -7.35
C LEU A 277 13.73 41.09 -8.48
N LEU A 278 13.33 41.31 -9.73
CA LEU A 278 14.09 40.88 -10.91
C LEU A 278 15.10 41.93 -11.41
N GLY A 279 15.00 43.18 -10.96
CA GLY A 279 15.85 44.28 -11.42
C GLY A 279 15.59 44.68 -12.88
N ILE A 280 14.35 44.52 -13.35
CA ILE A 280 13.93 44.86 -14.72
C ILE A 280 12.89 45.99 -14.70
N SER A 281 12.70 46.69 -15.82
CA SER A 281 11.72 47.78 -15.89
C SER A 281 10.29 47.27 -15.73
N VAL A 282 9.44 47.97 -14.97
CA VAL A 282 7.98 47.71 -14.86
C VAL A 282 7.28 47.70 -16.22
N HIS A 283 7.84 48.41 -17.20
CA HIS A 283 7.31 48.50 -18.56
C HIS A 283 7.95 47.52 -19.54
N ASP A 284 8.77 46.59 -19.03
CA ASP A 284 9.41 45.58 -19.86
C ASP A 284 8.36 44.66 -20.52
N ASN A 285 8.46 44.57 -21.84
CA ASN A 285 7.61 43.71 -22.67
C ASN A 285 8.44 42.74 -23.52
N THR A 286 9.71 42.56 -23.19
CA THR A 286 10.65 41.75 -23.97
C THR A 286 11.12 40.50 -23.23
N THR A 287 11.15 40.55 -21.91
CA THR A 287 11.63 39.45 -21.07
C THR A 287 10.49 38.48 -20.80
N PRO A 288 10.55 37.24 -21.32
CA PRO A 288 9.56 36.21 -21.00
C PRO A 288 9.77 35.73 -19.56
N LEU A 289 8.75 35.91 -18.73
CA LEU A 289 8.66 35.37 -17.38
C LEU A 289 7.80 34.11 -17.41
N ARG A 290 8.31 33.02 -16.83
CA ARG A 290 7.53 31.80 -16.65
C ARG A 290 6.67 31.93 -15.42
N VAL A 291 5.37 31.75 -15.61
CA VAL A 291 4.36 31.82 -14.57
C VAL A 291 3.72 30.45 -14.41
N VAL A 292 3.62 29.99 -13.17
CA VAL A 292 2.80 28.86 -12.77
C VAL A 292 1.46 29.42 -12.30
N PRO A 293 0.40 29.41 -13.13
CA PRO A 293 -0.88 29.97 -12.73
C PRO A 293 -1.45 29.22 -11.52
N ASN A 294 -2.20 29.92 -10.70
CA ASN A 294 -2.91 29.32 -9.59
C ASN A 294 -4.03 28.42 -10.13
N GLY A 295 -3.97 27.11 -9.84
CA GLY A 295 -4.95 26.13 -10.28
C GLY A 295 -6.38 26.38 -9.77
N VAL A 296 -6.53 27.26 -8.78
CA VAL A 296 -7.80 27.61 -8.13
C VAL A 296 -8.28 29.03 -8.48
N LEU A 297 -7.75 29.60 -9.57
CA LEU A 297 -8.13 30.95 -10.05
C LEU A 297 -9.58 31.01 -10.55
N HIS A 298 -10.12 29.88 -10.98
CA HIS A 298 -11.49 29.77 -11.50
C HIS A 298 -12.54 29.67 -10.40
N ALA A 299 -12.13 29.40 -9.16
CA ALA A 299 -13.04 29.27 -8.05
C ALA A 299 -13.61 30.63 -7.64
N ASN A 300 -14.90 30.67 -7.35
CA ASN A 300 -15.54 31.86 -6.81
C ASN A 300 -15.05 32.09 -5.37
N GLY A 301 -14.76 33.34 -5.01
CA GLY A 301 -14.35 33.67 -3.64
C GLY A 301 -13.48 34.91 -3.54
N THR A 302 -12.79 35.00 -2.41
CA THR A 302 -11.87 36.09 -2.05
C THR A 302 -10.72 36.21 -3.04
N ALA A 303 -10.17 37.42 -3.18
CA ALA A 303 -9.07 37.68 -4.09
C ALA A 303 -7.81 36.86 -3.73
N ARG A 304 -7.15 36.28 -4.74
CA ARG A 304 -6.00 35.37 -4.61
C ARG A 304 -4.85 35.77 -5.52
N SER A 305 -3.71 35.14 -5.32
CA SER A 305 -2.60 35.25 -6.27
C SER A 305 -2.99 34.70 -7.64
N PHE A 306 -2.55 35.38 -8.71
CA PHE A 306 -2.70 34.85 -10.07
C PHE A 306 -1.83 33.61 -10.32
N GLY A 307 -0.80 33.39 -9.51
CA GLY A 307 0.15 32.31 -9.67
C GLY A 307 1.53 32.65 -9.12
N ALA A 308 2.49 31.76 -9.34
CA ALA A 308 3.89 31.98 -8.98
C ALA A 308 4.71 32.37 -10.20
N VAL A 309 5.55 33.39 -10.08
CA VAL A 309 6.56 33.75 -11.09
C VAL A 309 7.85 33.03 -10.75
N ILE A 310 8.36 32.25 -11.69
CA ILE A 310 9.63 31.53 -11.53
C ILE A 310 10.78 32.49 -11.83
N MET A 311 11.74 32.57 -10.91
CA MET A 311 12.87 33.48 -10.96
C MET A 311 14.16 32.68 -11.14
N GLY A 312 14.88 32.88 -12.24
CA GLY A 312 16.17 32.21 -12.50
C GLY A 312 17.15 33.09 -13.26
N TYR A 313 18.42 33.08 -12.87
CA TYR A 313 19.48 33.90 -13.49
C TYR A 313 20.10 33.24 -14.75
N LEU A 314 20.07 31.90 -14.86
CA LEU A 314 20.68 31.11 -15.94
C LEU A 314 19.67 30.19 -16.63
N GLY A 315 18.49 30.74 -16.92
CA GLY A 315 17.37 30.03 -17.52
C GLY A 315 16.40 29.44 -16.51
N MET A 316 15.13 29.42 -16.89
CA MET A 316 14.04 28.82 -16.12
C MET A 316 13.88 27.38 -16.58
N ARG A 317 14.11 26.41 -15.71
CA ARG A 317 13.66 25.03 -15.95
C ARG A 317 12.36 24.83 -15.16
N THR A 318 11.54 23.92 -15.62
CA THR A 318 10.36 23.42 -14.93
C THR A 318 10.27 21.98 -15.35
N PHE A 319 10.16 21.08 -14.39
CA PHE A 319 10.08 19.66 -14.67
C PHE A 319 8.66 19.20 -14.34
N SER A 320 7.96 18.66 -15.32
CA SER A 320 6.75 17.88 -15.09
C SER A 320 7.13 16.41 -15.14
N PRO A 321 7.44 15.77 -14.00
CA PRO A 321 7.87 14.38 -14.01
C PRO A 321 6.68 13.50 -14.45
N CYS A 322 6.83 12.81 -15.57
CA CYS A 322 5.87 11.81 -16.03
C CYS A 322 6.53 10.43 -15.87
N PRO A 323 6.30 9.72 -14.74
CA PRO A 323 6.93 8.43 -14.52
C PRO A 323 6.42 7.44 -15.56
N VAL A 324 7.31 6.52 -15.99
CA VAL A 324 6.96 5.48 -16.97
C VAL A 324 5.72 4.69 -16.53
N SER A 325 5.57 4.45 -15.22
CA SER A 325 4.41 3.76 -14.66
C SER A 325 3.07 4.47 -14.88
N ARG A 326 3.06 5.81 -15.01
CA ARG A 326 1.86 6.59 -15.42
C ARG A 326 1.68 6.59 -16.94
N LEU A 327 2.77 6.66 -17.71
CA LEU A 327 2.70 6.60 -19.18
C LEU A 327 2.15 5.27 -19.69
N ILE A 328 2.33 4.18 -18.94
CA ILE A 328 1.72 2.89 -19.28
C ILE A 328 0.18 3.00 -19.36
N GLU A 329 -0.46 3.84 -18.55
CA GLU A 329 -1.91 4.06 -18.61
C GLU A 329 -2.34 4.70 -19.93
N SER A 330 -1.56 5.62 -20.49
CA SER A 330 -1.90 6.27 -21.76
C SER A 330 -1.75 5.37 -22.99
N VAL A 331 -0.98 4.29 -22.88
CA VAL A 331 -0.72 3.33 -23.97
C VAL A 331 -1.66 2.10 -23.89
N GLY A 332 -2.43 1.96 -22.81
CA GLY A 332 -3.39 0.84 -22.65
C GLY A 332 -3.36 0.15 -21.29
N GLY A 333 -2.74 0.75 -20.27
CA GLY A 333 -2.73 0.20 -18.91
C GLY A 333 -1.93 -1.09 -18.82
N SER A 334 -2.52 -2.16 -18.30
CA SER A 334 -1.84 -3.44 -18.15
C SER A 334 -1.63 -4.21 -19.46
N ALA A 335 -2.38 -3.89 -20.53
CA ALA A 335 -2.37 -4.65 -21.77
C ALA A 335 -0.99 -4.69 -22.48
N PRO A 336 -0.23 -3.58 -22.62
CA PRO A 336 1.11 -3.63 -23.19
C PRO A 336 2.07 -4.52 -22.39
N LEU A 337 1.92 -4.57 -21.06
CA LEU A 337 2.75 -5.42 -20.19
C LEU A 337 2.44 -6.91 -20.40
N PHE A 338 1.16 -7.25 -20.63
CA PHE A 338 0.78 -8.61 -21.03
C PHE A 338 1.32 -8.96 -22.41
N GLY A 339 1.33 -8.00 -23.35
CA GLY A 339 1.98 -8.16 -24.64
C GLY A 339 3.46 -8.55 -24.53
N LEU A 340 4.21 -7.93 -23.60
CA LEU A 340 5.60 -8.30 -23.35
C LEU A 340 5.72 -9.76 -22.85
N ILE A 341 4.85 -10.20 -21.95
CA ILE A 341 4.83 -11.59 -21.45
C ILE A 341 4.51 -12.57 -22.58
N VAL A 342 3.53 -12.26 -23.44
CA VAL A 342 3.16 -13.08 -24.60
C VAL A 342 4.36 -13.24 -25.55
N MET A 343 5.07 -12.14 -25.81
CA MET A 343 6.20 -12.09 -26.74
C MET A 343 7.47 -12.77 -26.22
N ALA A 344 7.58 -13.04 -24.91
CA ALA A 344 8.74 -13.69 -24.34
C ALA A 344 8.96 -15.09 -24.94
N THR A 345 10.15 -15.33 -25.46
CA THR A 345 10.56 -16.59 -26.09
C THR A 345 11.54 -17.40 -25.25
N ASP A 346 12.20 -16.76 -24.28
CA ASP A 346 13.10 -17.41 -23.34
C ASP A 346 12.79 -17.03 -21.89
N SER A 347 13.49 -17.69 -20.95
CA SER A 347 13.28 -17.48 -19.51
C SER A 347 13.75 -16.10 -19.02
N GLN A 348 14.68 -15.45 -19.73
CA GLN A 348 15.20 -14.12 -19.38
C GLN A 348 14.23 -13.02 -19.82
N GLU A 349 13.67 -13.14 -21.03
CA GLU A 349 12.63 -12.26 -21.55
C GLU A 349 11.35 -12.36 -20.71
N LEU A 350 10.96 -13.58 -20.32
CA LEU A 350 9.82 -13.78 -19.44
C LEU A 350 10.05 -13.14 -18.07
N TYR A 351 11.25 -13.32 -17.50
CA TYR A 351 11.64 -12.67 -16.25
C TYR A 351 11.60 -11.14 -16.37
N ALA A 352 12.17 -10.56 -17.42
CA ALA A 352 12.21 -9.10 -17.63
C ALA A 352 10.79 -8.52 -17.80
N SER A 353 9.94 -9.20 -18.58
CA SER A 353 8.56 -8.80 -18.83
C SER A 353 7.71 -8.86 -17.56
N LEU A 354 7.82 -9.94 -16.79
CA LEU A 354 7.12 -10.09 -15.52
C LEU A 354 7.64 -9.07 -14.48
N LYS A 355 8.95 -8.80 -14.46
CA LYS A 355 9.55 -7.79 -13.57
C LYS A 355 9.06 -6.38 -13.92
N ALA A 356 8.88 -6.07 -15.20
CA ALA A 356 8.28 -4.81 -15.64
C ALA A 356 6.84 -4.70 -15.13
N LEU A 357 6.04 -5.77 -15.24
CA LEU A 357 4.69 -5.83 -14.68
C LEU A 357 4.68 -5.62 -13.16
N VAL A 358 5.51 -6.34 -12.41
CA VAL A 358 5.62 -6.21 -10.95
C VAL A 358 6.01 -4.78 -10.56
N SER A 359 6.99 -4.21 -11.26
CA SER A 359 7.50 -2.87 -10.98
C SER A 359 6.46 -1.80 -11.30
N ALA A 360 5.73 -1.93 -12.41
CA ALA A 360 4.64 -1.03 -12.79
C ALA A 360 3.48 -1.10 -11.79
N ALA A 361 3.07 -2.30 -11.37
CA ALA A 361 2.01 -2.50 -10.39
C ALA A 361 2.39 -1.95 -9.01
N LYS A 362 3.65 -2.13 -8.57
CA LYS A 362 4.14 -1.55 -7.30
C LYS A 362 4.30 -0.03 -7.35
N ALA A 363 4.68 0.53 -8.50
CA ALA A 363 4.92 1.96 -8.66
C ALA A 363 3.65 2.77 -8.98
N ASN A 364 2.54 2.11 -9.35
CA ASN A 364 1.32 2.78 -9.74
C ASN A 364 0.07 2.10 -9.12
N SER A 365 -0.50 2.77 -8.11
CA SER A 365 -1.69 2.31 -7.40
C SER A 365 -2.93 2.19 -8.30
N SER A 366 -3.14 3.08 -9.27
CA SER A 366 -4.29 2.98 -10.18
C SER A 366 -4.19 1.77 -11.10
N LEU A 367 -2.98 1.44 -11.59
CA LEU A 367 -2.74 0.21 -12.34
C LEU A 367 -3.02 -1.03 -11.48
N TYR A 368 -2.54 -1.04 -10.23
CA TYR A 368 -2.79 -2.12 -9.27
C TYR A 368 -4.30 -2.31 -9.01
N THR A 369 -5.04 -1.25 -8.73
CA THR A 369 -6.49 -1.30 -8.53
C THR A 369 -7.23 -1.74 -9.80
N SER A 370 -6.81 -1.25 -10.97
CA SER A 370 -7.37 -1.66 -12.25
C SER A 370 -7.19 -3.17 -12.48
N MET A 371 -5.99 -3.71 -12.24
CA MET A 371 -5.71 -5.13 -12.37
C MET A 371 -6.57 -6.00 -11.45
N ASN A 372 -6.80 -5.57 -10.19
CA ASN A 372 -7.71 -6.26 -9.27
C ASN A 372 -9.15 -6.24 -9.79
N ASN A 373 -9.64 -5.07 -10.22
CA ASN A 373 -11.02 -4.89 -10.66
C ASN A 373 -11.34 -5.65 -11.95
N THR A 374 -10.38 -5.77 -12.86
CA THR A 374 -10.56 -6.49 -14.13
C THR A 374 -10.10 -7.95 -14.08
N ARG A 375 -9.79 -8.48 -12.89
CA ARG A 375 -9.26 -9.85 -12.69
C ARG A 375 -8.07 -10.16 -13.60
N ALA A 376 -7.20 -9.17 -13.83
CA ALA A 376 -6.13 -9.27 -14.82
C ALA A 376 -5.06 -10.31 -14.45
N TYR A 377 -4.97 -10.70 -13.18
CA TYR A 377 -4.09 -11.78 -12.72
C TYR A 377 -4.47 -13.15 -13.31
N GLN A 378 -5.74 -13.38 -13.66
CA GLN A 378 -6.16 -14.60 -14.38
C GLN A 378 -5.58 -14.65 -15.79
N THR A 379 -5.49 -13.49 -16.45
CA THR A 379 -4.81 -13.39 -17.74
C THR A 379 -3.32 -13.70 -17.59
N VAL A 380 -2.68 -13.18 -16.54
CA VAL A 380 -1.27 -13.50 -16.24
C VAL A 380 -1.10 -15.00 -15.96
N ALA A 381 -2.00 -15.64 -15.20
CA ALA A 381 -1.98 -17.07 -14.93
C ALA A 381 -2.03 -17.89 -16.24
N MET A 382 -2.99 -17.59 -17.12
CA MET A 382 -3.12 -18.25 -18.42
C MET A 382 -1.87 -18.08 -19.28
N LEU A 383 -1.30 -16.87 -19.33
CA LEU A 383 -0.06 -16.61 -20.07
C LEU A 383 1.14 -17.38 -19.49
N LEU A 384 1.22 -17.52 -18.17
CA LEU A 384 2.28 -18.30 -17.53
C LEU A 384 2.10 -19.81 -17.77
N GLU A 385 0.85 -20.30 -17.79
CA GLU A 385 0.54 -21.69 -18.11
C GLU A 385 1.02 -22.07 -19.53
N GLU A 386 0.75 -21.22 -20.53
CA GLU A 386 1.24 -21.41 -21.90
C GLU A 386 2.78 -21.38 -22.00
N LYS A 387 3.44 -20.68 -21.06
CA LYS A 387 4.89 -20.50 -20.99
C LYS A 387 5.55 -21.38 -19.92
N CYS A 388 4.90 -22.47 -19.50
CA CYS A 388 5.39 -23.35 -18.44
C CYS A 388 6.85 -23.86 -18.64
N HIS A 389 7.26 -24.07 -19.90
CA HIS A 389 8.62 -24.50 -20.25
C HIS A 389 9.71 -23.44 -19.99
N LEU A 390 9.34 -22.17 -19.81
CA LEU A 390 10.25 -21.07 -19.48
C LEU A 390 10.37 -20.83 -17.96
N MET A 391 9.53 -21.51 -17.16
CA MET A 391 9.41 -21.29 -15.73
C MET A 391 10.67 -21.74 -14.97
N ASN A 392 11.07 -20.95 -13.97
CA ASN A 392 12.16 -21.25 -13.06
C ASN A 392 11.92 -20.56 -11.70
N SER A 393 12.83 -20.79 -10.74
CA SER A 393 12.74 -20.22 -9.38
C SER A 393 12.70 -18.69 -9.35
N HIS A 394 13.37 -18.00 -10.27
CA HIS A 394 13.37 -16.54 -10.34
C HIS A 394 12.01 -15.99 -10.79
N ILE A 395 11.33 -16.69 -11.70
CA ILE A 395 9.98 -16.34 -12.14
C ILE A 395 8.98 -16.57 -11.00
N LEU A 396 9.09 -17.71 -10.28
CA LEU A 396 8.29 -17.94 -9.07
C LEU A 396 8.47 -16.81 -8.05
N HIS A 397 9.71 -16.39 -7.80
CA HIS A 397 9.99 -15.27 -6.89
C HIS A 397 9.33 -13.95 -7.34
N LEU A 398 9.30 -13.66 -8.65
CA LEU A 398 8.59 -12.50 -9.17
C LEU A 398 7.08 -12.60 -8.98
N VAL A 399 6.48 -13.78 -9.21
CA VAL A 399 5.05 -14.02 -8.96
C VAL A 399 4.72 -13.81 -7.48
N LEU A 400 5.52 -14.38 -6.59
CA LEU A 400 5.36 -14.17 -5.14
C LEU A 400 5.53 -12.69 -4.75
N SER A 401 6.42 -11.96 -5.41
CA SER A 401 6.58 -10.50 -5.22
C SER A 401 5.40 -9.69 -5.77
N LEU A 402 4.75 -10.15 -6.84
CA LEU A 402 3.56 -9.53 -7.42
C LEU A 402 2.33 -9.72 -6.52
N VAL A 403 2.17 -10.91 -5.93
CA VAL A 403 1.15 -11.19 -4.91
C VAL A 403 1.44 -10.42 -3.62
N GLY A 404 2.71 -10.10 -3.36
CA GLY A 404 3.18 -9.31 -2.23
C GLY A 404 3.57 -10.14 -1.00
N THR A 405 3.71 -11.46 -1.15
CA THR A 405 4.05 -12.39 -0.05
C THR A 405 5.56 -12.51 0.23
N LEU A 406 6.42 -11.88 -0.57
CA LEU A 406 7.88 -11.89 -0.42
C LEU A 406 8.51 -10.49 -0.31
N ASP A 407 7.75 -9.46 0.09
CA ASP A 407 8.24 -8.08 0.08
C ASP A 407 9.18 -7.81 1.27
N THR A 408 10.50 -7.88 1.04
CA THR A 408 11.57 -7.74 2.06
C THR A 408 11.58 -6.40 2.82
N SER A 409 10.85 -5.39 2.34
CA SER A 409 10.82 -4.04 2.93
C SER A 409 9.76 -3.87 4.03
N LYS A 410 8.81 -4.79 4.14
CA LYS A 410 7.76 -4.73 5.16
C LYS A 410 7.78 -6.06 5.89
N GLU A 411 7.76 -6.02 7.23
CA GLU A 411 7.42 -7.18 8.05
C GLU A 411 5.96 -7.58 7.75
N MET A 412 5.71 -8.20 6.58
CA MET A 412 4.36 -8.50 6.12
C MET A 412 3.92 -9.84 6.68
N VAL A 413 2.95 -9.76 7.58
CA VAL A 413 2.38 -10.90 8.32
C VAL A 413 1.14 -11.49 7.61
N ALA A 414 0.53 -10.75 6.66
CA ALA A 414 -0.72 -11.12 5.99
C ALA A 414 -0.63 -11.08 4.46
N ILE A 415 -1.42 -11.92 3.77
CA ILE A 415 -1.54 -11.94 2.29
C ILE A 415 -2.16 -10.61 1.81
N PRO A 416 -1.43 -9.75 1.09
CA PRO A 416 -1.90 -8.40 0.79
C PRO A 416 -2.84 -8.33 -0.42
N ASN A 417 -2.63 -9.18 -1.44
CA ASN A 417 -3.50 -9.27 -2.60
C ASN A 417 -4.15 -10.65 -2.71
N ILE A 418 -5.36 -10.79 -2.17
CA ILE A 418 -6.13 -12.05 -2.20
C ILE A 418 -6.45 -12.47 -3.63
N THR A 419 -6.80 -11.53 -4.52
CA THR A 419 -7.16 -11.87 -5.91
C THR A 419 -5.96 -12.44 -6.68
N ALA A 420 -4.79 -11.80 -6.58
CA ALA A 420 -3.58 -12.32 -7.19
C ALA A 420 -3.12 -13.64 -6.55
N PHE A 421 -3.30 -13.80 -5.23
CA PHE A 421 -3.00 -15.04 -4.51
C PHE A 421 -3.84 -16.22 -5.04
N GLU A 422 -5.16 -16.03 -5.15
CA GLU A 422 -6.07 -17.05 -5.68
C GLU A 422 -5.75 -17.41 -7.13
N ASP A 423 -5.55 -16.40 -7.98
CA ASP A 423 -5.39 -16.60 -9.43
C ASP A 423 -4.01 -17.15 -9.82
N LEU A 424 -2.94 -16.79 -9.10
CA LEU A 424 -1.57 -17.16 -9.48
C LEU A 424 -0.96 -18.28 -8.63
N LEU A 425 -1.30 -18.38 -7.34
CA LEU A 425 -0.68 -19.34 -6.41
C LEU A 425 -1.61 -20.48 -6.02
N CYS A 426 -2.92 -20.22 -5.91
CA CYS A 426 -3.89 -21.29 -5.61
C CYS A 426 -4.29 -22.09 -6.84
N ASP A 427 -4.13 -21.54 -8.05
CA ASP A 427 -4.35 -22.29 -9.28
C ASP A 427 -3.10 -23.10 -9.66
N LEU A 428 -3.05 -24.33 -9.15
CA LEU A 428 -1.90 -25.23 -9.37
C LEU A 428 -1.75 -25.66 -10.83
N ASP A 429 -2.77 -25.45 -11.68
CA ASP A 429 -2.72 -25.73 -13.11
C ASP A 429 -1.67 -24.86 -13.83
N VAL A 430 -1.46 -23.62 -13.37
CA VAL A 430 -0.40 -22.71 -13.86
C VAL A 430 0.99 -23.34 -13.72
N TRP A 431 1.18 -24.14 -12.68
CA TRP A 431 2.46 -24.75 -12.31
C TRP A 431 2.58 -26.20 -12.77
N ARG A 432 1.52 -26.77 -13.34
CA ARG A 432 1.35 -28.20 -13.59
C ARG A 432 2.52 -28.89 -14.31
N ASN A 433 3.12 -28.17 -15.27
CA ASN A 433 4.23 -28.66 -16.10
C ASN A 433 5.58 -28.06 -15.69
N ALA A 434 5.65 -27.31 -14.59
CA ALA A 434 6.89 -26.76 -14.07
C ALA A 434 7.77 -27.88 -13.47
N PRO A 435 9.10 -27.67 -13.37
CA PRO A 435 9.99 -28.59 -12.66
C PRO A 435 9.50 -28.96 -11.26
N ALA A 436 9.73 -30.21 -10.83
CA ALA A 436 9.25 -30.71 -9.53
C ALA A 436 9.79 -29.89 -8.34
N ASP A 437 11.03 -29.37 -8.43
CA ASP A 437 11.60 -28.49 -7.41
C ASP A 437 10.80 -27.20 -7.23
N MET A 438 10.16 -26.69 -8.28
CA MET A 438 9.32 -25.49 -8.17
C MET A 438 8.03 -25.77 -7.38
N HIS A 439 7.47 -26.96 -7.53
CA HIS A 439 6.31 -27.39 -6.72
C HIS A 439 6.69 -27.46 -5.24
N ARG A 440 7.88 -27.99 -4.93
CA ARG A 440 8.40 -28.00 -3.55
C ARG A 440 8.52 -26.59 -3.00
N LEU A 441 9.18 -25.68 -3.73
CA LEU A 441 9.34 -24.28 -3.31
C LEU A 441 7.99 -23.57 -3.14
N LEU A 442 7.02 -23.81 -4.02
CA LEU A 442 5.67 -23.25 -3.91
C LEU A 442 4.98 -23.75 -2.64
N TYR A 443 5.01 -25.05 -2.36
CA TYR A 443 4.40 -25.61 -1.15
C TYR A 443 5.14 -25.19 0.13
N GLU A 444 6.47 -25.02 0.09
CA GLU A 444 7.26 -24.46 1.18
C GLU A 444 6.78 -23.05 1.51
N HIS A 445 6.70 -22.18 0.51
CA HIS A 445 6.19 -20.82 0.68
C HIS A 445 4.75 -20.79 1.22
N LEU A 446 3.85 -21.62 0.66
CA LEU A 446 2.46 -21.71 1.14
C LEU A 446 2.36 -22.21 2.58
N TYR A 447 3.26 -23.10 2.99
CA TYR A 447 3.35 -23.57 4.38
C TYR A 447 3.92 -22.49 5.31
N GLU A 448 4.95 -21.76 4.88
CA GLU A 448 5.54 -20.64 5.63
C GLU A 448 4.51 -19.54 5.94
N LEU A 449 3.60 -19.24 5.00
CA LEU A 449 2.48 -18.32 5.21
C LEU A 449 1.53 -18.74 6.35
N LEU A 450 1.56 -20.02 6.75
CA LEU A 450 0.76 -20.58 7.84
C LEU A 450 1.54 -20.77 9.15
N THR A 451 2.88 -20.84 9.12
CA THR A 451 3.69 -21.09 10.33
C THR A 451 3.92 -19.85 11.18
N ASP A 452 4.08 -18.66 10.59
CA ASP A 452 4.53 -17.49 11.36
C ASP A 452 3.44 -16.64 12.04
N GLN A 453 2.27 -16.31 11.48
CA GLN A 453 1.08 -15.81 12.21
C GLN A 453 -0.20 -15.86 11.33
N ARG A 454 -1.41 -16.28 11.74
CA ARG A 454 -1.86 -17.36 12.66
C ARG A 454 -3.37 -17.67 12.48
N LYS A 455 -4.19 -16.81 11.86
CA LYS A 455 -5.61 -17.09 11.56
C LYS A 455 -6.14 -16.45 10.28
N GLU A 456 -5.67 -15.25 9.94
CA GLU A 456 -6.15 -14.51 8.75
C GLU A 456 -5.69 -15.17 7.45
N ASN A 457 -4.40 -15.50 7.32
CA ASN A 457 -3.92 -16.25 6.15
C ASN A 457 -4.59 -17.63 6.04
N LEU A 458 -4.83 -18.28 7.17
CA LEU A 458 -5.54 -19.55 7.20
C LEU A 458 -6.99 -19.42 6.71
N SER A 459 -7.71 -18.35 7.07
CA SER A 459 -9.06 -18.13 6.57
C SER A 459 -9.07 -17.84 5.08
N VAL A 460 -8.12 -17.05 4.57
CA VAL A 460 -7.92 -16.81 3.13
C VAL A 460 -7.66 -18.14 2.42
N ILE A 461 -6.69 -18.94 2.88
CA ILE A 461 -6.34 -20.23 2.28
C ILE A 461 -7.52 -21.21 2.30
N ARG A 462 -8.26 -21.32 3.41
CA ARG A 462 -9.44 -22.20 3.51
C ARG A 462 -10.58 -21.78 2.59
N ASN A 463 -10.76 -20.48 2.38
CA ASN A 463 -11.78 -19.93 1.49
C ASN A 463 -11.36 -19.95 0.01
N SER A 464 -10.05 -20.10 -0.27
CA SER A 464 -9.50 -20.22 -1.61
C SER A 464 -9.71 -21.62 -2.23
N PRO A 465 -9.47 -21.80 -3.55
CA PRO A 465 -9.50 -23.11 -4.17
C PRO A 465 -8.31 -24.02 -3.81
N LEU A 466 -7.30 -23.52 -3.08
CA LEU A 466 -6.02 -24.21 -2.86
C LEU A 466 -6.17 -25.63 -2.31
N LEU A 467 -6.97 -25.83 -1.25
CA LEU A 467 -7.14 -27.16 -0.66
C LEU A 467 -7.68 -28.17 -1.68
N SER A 468 -8.68 -27.77 -2.47
CA SER A 468 -9.23 -28.63 -3.51
C SER A 468 -8.18 -28.92 -4.59
N ARG A 469 -7.42 -27.91 -5.02
CA ARG A 469 -6.36 -28.07 -6.01
C ARG A 469 -5.23 -28.98 -5.54
N ILE A 470 -4.82 -28.89 -4.27
CA ILE A 470 -3.82 -29.80 -3.69
C ILE A 470 -4.36 -31.24 -3.69
N LEU A 471 -5.59 -31.45 -3.25
CA LEU A 471 -6.21 -32.79 -3.23
C LEU A 471 -6.34 -33.37 -4.65
N TYR A 472 -6.78 -32.59 -5.64
CA TYR A 472 -6.80 -33.03 -7.03
C TYR A 472 -5.41 -33.33 -7.57
N THR A 473 -4.41 -32.52 -7.25
CA THR A 473 -3.03 -32.74 -7.67
C THR A 473 -2.47 -34.04 -7.08
N LEU A 474 -2.79 -34.35 -5.81
CA LEU A 474 -2.45 -35.63 -5.21
C LEU A 474 -3.14 -36.81 -5.90
N PHE A 475 -4.33 -36.62 -6.45
CA PHE A 475 -5.03 -37.68 -7.19
C PHE A 475 -4.45 -37.88 -8.60
N ASP A 476 -4.30 -36.77 -9.35
CA ASP A 476 -4.01 -36.79 -10.79
C ASP A 476 -2.50 -36.83 -11.10
N GLN A 477 -1.63 -36.39 -10.18
CA GLN A 477 -0.18 -36.28 -10.39
C GLN A 477 0.63 -36.99 -9.30
N PRO A 478 0.51 -38.33 -9.18
CA PRO A 478 1.17 -39.08 -8.11
C PRO A 478 2.69 -38.98 -8.14
N GLN A 479 3.28 -38.72 -9.31
CA GLN A 479 4.74 -38.56 -9.50
C GLN A 479 5.34 -37.42 -8.67
N LEU A 480 4.58 -36.35 -8.38
CA LEU A 480 5.06 -35.20 -7.62
C LEU A 480 5.42 -35.56 -6.18
N ILE A 481 4.81 -36.61 -5.62
CA ILE A 481 5.03 -37.02 -4.24
C ILE A 481 6.51 -37.32 -3.95
N LYS A 482 7.28 -37.75 -4.96
CA LYS A 482 8.72 -38.01 -4.84
C LYS A 482 9.51 -36.78 -4.38
N THR A 483 9.03 -35.59 -4.71
CA THR A 483 9.70 -34.32 -4.39
C THR A 483 8.98 -33.56 -3.27
N THR A 484 7.66 -33.73 -3.13
CA THR A 484 6.83 -32.89 -2.27
C THR A 484 6.27 -33.59 -1.03
N ASN A 485 6.54 -34.89 -0.81
CA ASN A 485 5.93 -35.73 0.22
C ASN A 485 5.72 -35.03 1.57
N ASP A 486 6.81 -34.65 2.24
CA ASP A 486 6.68 -34.10 3.60
C ASP A 486 6.03 -32.71 3.59
N ILE A 487 6.40 -31.85 2.64
CA ILE A 487 5.89 -30.47 2.63
C ILE A 487 4.40 -30.38 2.30
N VAL A 488 3.89 -31.17 1.34
CA VAL A 488 2.45 -31.14 0.99
C VAL A 488 1.60 -31.63 2.15
N PHE A 489 2.08 -32.64 2.88
CA PHE A 489 1.38 -33.16 4.06
C PHE A 489 1.49 -32.21 5.26
N ASN A 490 2.62 -31.52 5.45
CA ASN A 490 2.74 -30.46 6.46
C ASN A 490 1.78 -29.30 6.17
N LEU A 491 1.67 -28.89 4.89
CA LEU A 491 0.73 -27.87 4.44
C LEU A 491 -0.73 -28.30 4.68
N LEU A 492 -1.11 -29.53 4.28
CA LEU A 492 -2.46 -30.06 4.54
C LEU A 492 -2.75 -30.13 6.05
N SER A 493 -1.79 -30.57 6.87
CA SER A 493 -1.92 -30.58 8.32
C SER A 493 -2.12 -29.17 8.89
N ALA A 494 -1.38 -28.17 8.41
CA ALA A 494 -1.55 -26.77 8.81
C ALA A 494 -2.90 -26.19 8.35
N ILE A 495 -3.40 -26.58 7.18
CA ILE A 495 -4.75 -26.18 6.74
C ILE A 495 -5.81 -26.81 7.64
N MET A 496 -5.60 -28.04 8.11
CA MET A 496 -6.54 -28.77 8.97
C MET A 496 -6.55 -28.27 10.42
N GLN A 497 -5.48 -27.66 10.93
CA GLN A 497 -5.30 -27.30 12.34
C GLN A 497 -5.13 -25.77 12.50
N PRO A 498 -5.85 -25.07 13.41
CA PRO A 498 -6.81 -25.53 14.44
C PRO A 498 -8.16 -25.97 13.85
N LEU A 499 -9.15 -26.35 14.69
CA LEU A 499 -10.46 -26.94 14.31
C LEU A 499 -10.85 -26.70 12.84
N THR A 500 -10.87 -27.78 12.06
CA THR A 500 -11.15 -27.74 10.62
C THR A 500 -12.57 -27.22 10.37
N ASP A 501 -12.74 -26.30 9.43
CA ASP A 501 -14.06 -25.83 9.03
C ASP A 501 -14.81 -26.92 8.24
N ARG A 502 -16.14 -26.77 8.13
CA ARG A 502 -17.01 -27.76 7.50
C ARG A 502 -16.67 -28.02 6.03
N THR A 503 -16.29 -26.97 5.29
CA THR A 503 -16.02 -27.06 3.87
C THR A 503 -14.71 -27.80 3.63
N SER A 504 -13.67 -27.46 4.37
CA SER A 504 -12.38 -28.17 4.30
C SER A 504 -12.51 -29.63 4.75
N LEU A 505 -13.25 -29.89 5.83
CA LEU A 505 -13.50 -31.24 6.31
C LEU A 505 -14.26 -32.08 5.29
N LEU A 506 -15.27 -31.52 4.62
CA LEU A 506 -16.02 -32.19 3.56
C LEU A 506 -15.11 -32.57 2.38
N LYS A 507 -14.28 -31.62 1.90
CA LYS A 507 -13.34 -31.85 0.79
C LYS A 507 -12.36 -32.99 1.11
N ILE A 508 -11.78 -32.98 2.31
CA ILE A 508 -10.84 -34.03 2.75
C ILE A 508 -11.56 -35.37 2.90
N GLY A 509 -12.75 -35.38 3.50
CA GLY A 509 -13.55 -36.60 3.65
C GLY A 509 -13.96 -37.21 2.32
N GLN A 510 -14.39 -36.39 1.35
CA GLN A 510 -14.70 -36.83 -0.01
C GLN A 510 -13.47 -37.41 -0.71
N PHE A 511 -12.31 -36.76 -0.58
CA PHE A 511 -11.06 -37.29 -1.11
C PHE A 511 -10.72 -38.65 -0.50
N ILE A 512 -10.74 -38.79 0.83
CA ILE A 512 -10.50 -40.07 1.52
C ILE A 512 -11.47 -41.15 1.02
N ALA A 513 -12.76 -40.81 0.88
CA ALA A 513 -13.76 -41.75 0.38
C ALA A 513 -13.50 -42.16 -1.07
N ALA A 514 -13.05 -41.24 -1.92
CA ALA A 514 -12.71 -41.51 -3.32
C ALA A 514 -11.47 -42.43 -3.46
N THR A 515 -10.63 -42.52 -2.43
CA THR A 515 -9.48 -43.45 -2.38
C THR A 515 -9.81 -44.83 -1.82
N LEU A 516 -11.06 -45.13 -1.44
CA LEU A 516 -11.47 -46.46 -0.97
C LEU A 516 -11.70 -47.43 -2.14
N PRO A 517 -11.45 -48.74 -1.94
CA PRO A 517 -11.71 -49.74 -2.97
C PRO A 517 -13.21 -49.83 -3.28
N LEU A 518 -13.56 -49.95 -4.55
CA LEU A 518 -14.93 -50.11 -5.02
C LEU A 518 -15.35 -51.58 -5.02
N LYS A 519 -16.67 -51.83 -5.14
CA LYS A 519 -17.20 -53.19 -5.25
C LYS A 519 -16.69 -53.86 -6.53
N GLY A 520 -15.86 -54.88 -6.37
CA GLY A 520 -15.26 -55.62 -7.49
C GLY A 520 -13.75 -55.41 -7.62
N ASP A 521 -13.18 -54.45 -6.88
CA ASP A 521 -11.74 -54.27 -6.80
C ASP A 521 -11.07 -55.38 -5.98
N ASP A 522 -9.80 -55.60 -6.26
CA ASP A 522 -8.95 -56.48 -5.47
C ASP A 522 -8.85 -56.02 -4.00
N ALA A 523 -8.83 -56.98 -3.08
CA ALA A 523 -8.66 -56.68 -1.66
C ALA A 523 -7.28 -56.06 -1.38
N GLU A 524 -7.27 -54.94 -0.67
CA GLU A 524 -6.05 -54.22 -0.25
C GLU A 524 -5.32 -54.91 0.91
N THR A 525 -5.82 -56.04 1.40
CA THR A 525 -5.23 -56.81 2.50
C THR A 525 -3.87 -57.42 2.17
N ARG A 526 -3.50 -57.49 0.88
CA ARG A 526 -2.20 -57.98 0.40
C ARG A 526 -1.05 -56.99 0.60
N TYR A 527 -1.33 -55.71 0.77
CA TYR A 527 -0.29 -54.67 0.88
C TYR A 527 0.25 -54.56 2.31
N ALA A 528 1.49 -54.07 2.45
CA ALA A 528 2.17 -53.96 3.73
C ALA A 528 1.36 -53.14 4.76
N PHE A 529 1.41 -53.55 6.03
CA PHE A 529 0.61 -52.94 7.08
C PHE A 529 1.06 -51.50 7.40
N GLN A 530 2.37 -51.24 7.54
CA GLN A 530 2.86 -49.94 7.96
C GLN A 530 3.04 -48.99 6.78
N MET A 531 2.70 -47.70 6.96
CA MET A 531 2.95 -46.68 5.92
C MET A 531 4.43 -46.54 5.55
N ALA A 532 5.34 -46.78 6.50
CA ALA A 532 6.78 -46.74 6.27
C ALA A 532 7.24 -47.82 5.29
N ASP A 533 6.58 -48.98 5.29
CA ASP A 533 6.91 -50.10 4.41
C ASP A 533 6.33 -49.91 2.99
N LEU A 534 5.28 -49.10 2.84
CA LEU A 534 4.71 -48.73 1.53
C LEU A 534 5.53 -47.64 0.83
N LEU A 535 6.26 -46.83 1.61
CA LEU A 535 6.96 -45.65 1.11
C LEU A 535 8.02 -45.96 0.04
N PRO A 536 8.88 -47.00 0.17
CA PRO A 536 9.85 -47.35 -0.86
C PRO A 536 9.21 -47.64 -2.22
N ASP A 537 8.08 -48.37 -2.23
CA ASP A 537 7.34 -48.71 -3.43
C ASP A 537 6.73 -47.45 -4.07
N VAL A 538 6.18 -46.55 -3.26
CA VAL A 538 5.66 -45.25 -3.71
C VAL A 538 6.77 -44.37 -4.30
N MET A 539 7.94 -44.33 -3.67
CA MET A 539 9.05 -43.46 -4.09
C MET A 539 9.78 -43.97 -5.34
N SER A 540 9.81 -45.30 -5.55
CA SER A 540 10.44 -45.95 -6.71
C SER A 540 9.50 -46.20 -7.89
N ALA A 541 8.19 -45.98 -7.69
CA ALA A 541 7.12 -46.20 -8.66
C ALA A 541 7.30 -45.46 -10.00
N ALA A 542 7.04 -46.16 -11.11
CA ALA A 542 6.76 -45.51 -12.41
C ALA A 542 5.28 -45.13 -12.58
N TYR A 543 4.38 -45.61 -11.70
CA TYR A 543 2.92 -45.40 -11.73
C TYR A 543 2.20 -45.86 -13.02
N GLU A 544 2.82 -46.78 -13.76
CA GLU A 544 2.22 -47.41 -14.95
C GLU A 544 1.43 -48.68 -14.60
N ASN A 545 1.67 -49.24 -13.41
CA ASN A 545 1.06 -50.49 -12.92
C ASN A 545 -0.07 -50.21 -11.94
N ASN A 546 -1.19 -50.93 -12.08
CA ASN A 546 -2.37 -50.77 -11.23
C ASN A 546 -2.06 -50.99 -9.73
N ASP A 547 -1.24 -51.99 -9.39
CA ASP A 547 -0.86 -52.28 -7.99
C ASP A 547 -0.09 -51.14 -7.33
N VAL A 548 0.71 -50.42 -8.11
CA VAL A 548 1.51 -49.28 -7.62
C VAL A 548 0.62 -48.07 -7.37
N THR A 549 -0.37 -47.84 -8.24
CA THR A 549 -1.41 -46.82 -8.03
C THR A 549 -2.23 -47.10 -6.78
N VAL A 550 -2.65 -48.34 -6.56
CA VAL A 550 -3.36 -48.74 -5.34
C VAL A 550 -2.49 -48.53 -4.09
N THR A 551 -1.22 -48.94 -4.13
CA THR A 551 -0.25 -48.71 -3.04
C THR A 551 -0.11 -47.23 -2.69
N TYR A 552 -0.03 -46.36 -3.71
CA TYR A 552 0.00 -44.91 -3.54
C TYR A 552 -1.28 -44.35 -2.91
N LEU A 553 -2.45 -44.76 -3.40
CA LEU A 553 -3.73 -44.30 -2.85
C LEU A 553 -3.89 -44.72 -1.38
N ILE A 554 -3.50 -45.95 -1.03
CA ILE A 554 -3.45 -46.42 0.37
C ILE A 554 -2.52 -45.53 1.21
N TYR A 555 -1.33 -45.21 0.71
CA TYR A 555 -0.37 -44.36 1.42
C TYR A 555 -0.92 -42.95 1.69
N VAL A 556 -1.46 -42.28 0.67
CA VAL A 556 -2.03 -40.92 0.81
C VAL A 556 -3.25 -40.95 1.73
N ARG A 557 -4.15 -41.92 1.56
CA ARG A 557 -5.35 -42.12 2.41
C ARG A 557 -4.97 -42.26 3.88
N ASN A 558 -4.01 -43.13 4.17
CA ASN A 558 -3.57 -43.39 5.55
C ASN A 558 -2.80 -42.20 6.14
N ARG A 559 -2.04 -41.44 5.34
CA ARG A 559 -1.41 -40.19 5.79
C ARG A 559 -2.46 -39.17 6.24
N LEU A 560 -3.50 -38.93 5.44
CA LEU A 560 -4.58 -37.99 5.77
C LEU A 560 -5.41 -38.45 6.98
N LEU A 561 -5.78 -39.74 7.02
CA LEU A 561 -6.49 -40.30 8.17
C LEU A 561 -5.67 -40.22 9.45
N ASN A 562 -4.35 -40.45 9.37
CA ASN A 562 -3.46 -40.33 10.52
C ASN A 562 -3.35 -38.88 11.01
N MET A 563 -3.40 -37.87 10.12
CA MET A 563 -3.48 -36.46 10.54
C MET A 563 -4.75 -36.18 11.35
N LEU A 564 -5.91 -36.65 10.87
CA LEU A 564 -7.18 -36.54 11.61
C LEU A 564 -7.11 -37.24 12.96
N ALA A 565 -6.62 -38.49 12.98
CA ALA A 565 -6.48 -39.26 14.21
C ALA A 565 -5.50 -38.62 15.20
N ASN A 566 -4.40 -38.05 14.73
CA ASN A 566 -3.44 -37.36 15.58
C ASN A 566 -3.98 -36.03 16.11
N PHE A 567 -4.72 -35.27 15.30
CA PHE A 567 -5.40 -34.08 15.78
C PHE A 567 -6.37 -34.42 16.91
N LEU A 568 -7.18 -35.46 16.72
CA LEU A 568 -8.11 -35.97 17.74
C LEU A 568 -7.35 -36.42 19.00
N ALA A 569 -6.31 -37.26 18.86
CA ALA A 569 -5.59 -37.82 20.00
C ALA A 569 -4.84 -36.78 20.87
N HIS A 570 -4.37 -35.67 20.27
CA HIS A 570 -3.57 -34.65 20.96
C HIS A 570 -4.33 -33.34 21.23
N SER A 571 -5.62 -33.27 20.85
CA SER A 571 -6.47 -32.11 21.16
C SER A 571 -6.94 -32.13 22.61
N ASN A 572 -7.18 -30.94 23.17
CA ASN A 572 -7.87 -30.85 24.45
C ASN A 572 -9.31 -31.41 24.35
N PRO A 573 -9.96 -31.80 25.48
CA PRO A 573 -11.28 -32.45 25.44
C PRO A 573 -12.38 -31.64 24.75
N GLN A 574 -12.29 -30.31 24.76
CA GLN A 574 -13.28 -29.44 24.12
C GLN A 574 -13.14 -29.46 22.59
N LEU A 575 -11.93 -29.27 22.07
CA LEU A 575 -11.62 -29.33 20.64
C LEU A 575 -11.85 -30.75 20.09
N TYR A 576 -11.51 -31.75 20.90
CA TYR A 576 -11.83 -33.14 20.66
C TYR A 576 -13.33 -33.32 20.34
N LEU A 577 -14.19 -32.90 21.29
CA LEU A 577 -15.63 -33.06 21.17
C LEU A 577 -16.17 -32.31 19.95
N GLN A 578 -15.77 -31.05 19.79
CA GLN A 578 -16.17 -30.22 18.65
C GLN A 578 -15.79 -30.85 17.31
N MET A 579 -14.58 -31.39 17.18
CA MET A 579 -14.15 -32.04 15.94
C MET A 579 -14.92 -33.33 15.69
N SER A 580 -15.12 -34.16 16.73
CA SER A 580 -15.88 -35.41 16.60
C SER A 580 -17.34 -35.18 16.16
N GLU A 581 -18.00 -34.17 16.73
CA GLU A 581 -19.35 -33.76 16.32
C GLU A 581 -19.36 -33.24 14.89
N GLN A 582 -18.34 -32.46 14.48
CA GLN A 582 -18.26 -31.96 13.11
C GLN A 582 -18.01 -33.07 12.09
N ILE A 583 -17.17 -34.05 12.40
CA ILE A 583 -16.96 -35.24 11.55
C ILE A 583 -18.29 -35.95 11.31
N VAL A 584 -19.03 -36.27 12.38
CA VAL A 584 -20.34 -36.94 12.26
C VAL A 584 -21.34 -36.06 11.52
N ARG A 585 -21.36 -34.75 11.80
CA ARG A 585 -22.32 -33.82 11.20
C ARG A 585 -22.07 -33.55 9.70
N VAL A 586 -20.81 -33.49 9.29
CA VAL A 586 -20.42 -33.13 7.92
C VAL A 586 -20.25 -34.36 7.04
N LEU A 587 -19.59 -35.40 7.55
CA LEU A 587 -19.26 -36.61 6.78
C LEU A 587 -20.26 -37.74 7.00
N GLY A 588 -20.98 -37.74 8.13
CA GLY A 588 -21.92 -38.80 8.48
C GLY A 588 -21.24 -40.04 9.07
N PHE A 589 -22.04 -40.90 9.72
CA PHE A 589 -21.56 -42.18 10.24
C PHE A 589 -21.18 -43.15 9.11
N ASP A 590 -21.87 -43.09 7.97
CA ASP A 590 -21.59 -43.94 6.81
C ASP A 590 -20.17 -43.75 6.28
N TRP A 591 -19.63 -42.52 6.34
CA TRP A 591 -18.25 -42.24 5.96
C TRP A 591 -17.24 -42.99 6.86
N ILE A 592 -17.46 -42.98 8.17
CA ILE A 592 -16.59 -43.72 9.11
C ILE A 592 -16.75 -45.24 8.89
N LEU A 593 -17.99 -45.72 8.70
CA LEU A 593 -18.29 -47.12 8.46
C LEU A 593 -17.67 -47.63 7.14
N ALA A 594 -17.58 -46.78 6.12
CA ALA A 594 -16.95 -47.11 4.86
C ALA A 594 -15.47 -47.54 5.03
N LEU A 595 -14.76 -47.01 6.04
CA LEU A 595 -13.38 -47.40 6.37
C LEU A 595 -13.26 -48.86 6.86
N PHE A 596 -14.38 -49.50 7.21
CA PHE A 596 -14.46 -50.90 7.67
C PHE A 596 -15.06 -51.83 6.61
N SER A 597 -15.20 -51.37 5.36
CA SER A 597 -15.74 -52.19 4.28
C SER A 597 -14.85 -53.40 4.00
N PRO A 598 -15.42 -54.52 3.53
CA PRO A 598 -14.63 -55.68 3.13
C PRO A 598 -13.58 -55.32 2.08
N GLY A 599 -12.36 -55.81 2.25
CA GLY A 599 -11.26 -55.57 1.30
C GLY A 599 -10.47 -54.28 1.55
N VAL A 600 -10.85 -53.43 2.50
CA VAL A 600 -10.08 -52.23 2.88
C VAL A 600 -8.77 -52.60 3.60
N HIS A 601 -7.73 -51.81 3.37
CA HIS A 601 -6.40 -51.97 3.94
C HIS A 601 -6.43 -52.04 5.49
N PRO A 602 -5.73 -52.99 6.13
CA PRO A 602 -5.80 -53.17 7.58
C PRO A 602 -5.33 -51.96 8.41
N CYS A 603 -4.41 -51.13 7.90
CA CYS A 603 -4.00 -49.90 8.60
C CYS A 603 -5.09 -48.82 8.54
N THR A 604 -5.80 -48.72 7.41
CA THR A 604 -6.98 -47.84 7.30
C THR A 604 -8.03 -48.19 8.36
N ILE A 605 -8.30 -49.49 8.53
CA ILE A 605 -9.21 -50.01 9.57
C ILE A 605 -8.71 -49.64 10.97
N PHE A 606 -7.42 -49.85 11.24
CA PHE A 606 -6.79 -49.50 12.52
C PHE A 606 -6.91 -48.00 12.84
N ILE A 607 -6.64 -47.12 11.87
CA ILE A 607 -6.79 -45.67 12.05
C ILE A 607 -8.27 -45.29 12.23
N GLY A 608 -9.19 -45.95 11.50
CA GLY A 608 -10.64 -45.80 11.70
C GLY A 608 -11.06 -46.10 13.13
N PHE A 609 -10.54 -47.18 13.75
CA PHE A 609 -10.78 -47.48 15.16
C PHE A 609 -10.22 -46.41 16.10
N ARG A 610 -9.04 -45.83 15.80
CA ARG A 610 -8.48 -44.71 16.59
C ARG A 610 -9.41 -43.48 16.55
N ILE A 611 -10.02 -43.19 15.41
CA ILE A 611 -11.00 -42.11 15.26
C ILE A 611 -12.28 -42.41 16.06
N LEU A 612 -12.71 -43.67 16.15
CA LEU A 612 -13.93 -44.10 16.85
C LEU A 612 -13.79 -44.33 18.38
N SER A 613 -12.59 -44.41 18.94
CA SER A 613 -12.39 -44.93 20.31
C SER A 613 -13.12 -44.13 21.43
N PRO A 614 -13.42 -44.70 22.61
CA PRO A 614 -14.29 -44.04 23.62
C PRO A 614 -13.64 -42.92 24.46
N SER A 615 -12.32 -42.79 24.45
CA SER A 615 -11.65 -41.53 24.84
C SER A 615 -11.98 -40.39 23.87
N SER A 616 -12.67 -40.73 22.78
CA SER A 616 -12.90 -39.96 21.57
C SER A 616 -14.42 -39.89 21.20
N ILE A 617 -15.36 -40.40 22.00
CA ILE A 617 -16.79 -40.12 21.77
C ILE A 617 -17.47 -40.04 23.14
N THR A 618 -17.90 -38.86 23.57
CA THR A 618 -18.71 -38.73 24.79
C THR A 618 -20.02 -39.49 24.61
N THR A 619 -20.35 -40.26 25.63
CA THR A 619 -21.35 -41.34 25.73
C THR A 619 -22.82 -40.98 25.43
N THR A 620 -23.12 -39.78 24.94
CA THR A 620 -24.48 -39.32 24.63
C THR A 620 -24.96 -39.66 23.22
N SER A 621 -24.07 -39.83 22.23
CA SER A 621 -24.48 -40.17 20.84
C SER A 621 -24.70 -41.67 20.61
N TRP A 622 -24.18 -42.53 21.49
CA TRP A 622 -24.17 -43.99 21.31
C TRP A 622 -25.48 -44.69 21.68
N SER A 623 -26.45 -43.98 22.26
CA SER A 623 -27.78 -44.52 22.57
C SER A 623 -28.63 -44.76 21.32
N SER A 624 -28.40 -43.98 20.25
CA SER A 624 -29.19 -44.05 19.01
C SER A 624 -28.68 -45.14 18.04
N SER A 625 -27.39 -45.49 18.10
CA SER A 625 -26.77 -46.45 17.16
C SER A 625 -26.86 -47.92 17.60
N LYS A 626 -27.21 -48.20 18.87
CA LYS A 626 -27.43 -49.59 19.35
C LYS A 626 -28.56 -50.30 18.61
N THR A 627 -29.49 -49.55 18.04
CA THR A 627 -30.64 -50.09 17.30
C THR A 627 -30.25 -50.51 15.87
N ALA A 628 -29.23 -49.89 15.27
CA ALA A 628 -28.80 -50.16 13.89
C ALA A 628 -27.76 -51.31 13.78
N LEU A 629 -26.91 -51.49 14.79
CA LEU A 629 -25.90 -52.56 14.79
C LEU A 629 -26.48 -53.95 15.13
N ARG A 630 -27.64 -54.03 15.78
CA ARG A 630 -28.32 -55.31 16.06
C ARG A 630 -29.03 -55.92 14.86
N THR A 631 -29.30 -55.15 13.81
CA THR A 631 -29.99 -55.62 12.60
C THR A 631 -29.05 -56.27 11.58
N VAL A 632 -27.73 -56.10 11.72
CA VAL A 632 -26.73 -56.63 10.76
C VAL A 632 -26.08 -57.93 11.26
N ALA A 633 -26.08 -58.19 12.57
CA ALA A 633 -25.63 -59.47 13.12
C ALA A 633 -26.82 -60.44 13.25
N GLY A 634 -27.05 -61.25 12.21
CA GLY A 634 -28.06 -62.31 12.21
C GLY A 634 -27.90 -63.27 13.39
N SER A 635 -29.00 -63.54 14.10
CA SER A 635 -29.08 -64.60 15.09
C SER A 635 -29.30 -65.97 14.43
N PRO A 636 -28.72 -67.06 14.97
CA PRO A 636 -28.82 -68.38 14.37
C PRO A 636 -30.22 -68.97 14.61
N THR A 637 -30.83 -69.48 13.54
CA THR A 637 -32.07 -70.25 13.58
C THR A 637 -31.89 -71.53 14.39
N GLN A 638 -32.52 -71.60 15.58
CA GLN A 638 -32.80 -72.88 16.25
C GLN A 638 -34.18 -73.37 15.82
N THR A 639 -34.17 -74.47 15.07
CA THR A 639 -35.30 -75.36 14.84
C THR A 639 -35.83 -75.92 16.16
N ARG A 640 -37.13 -75.79 16.42
CA ARG A 640 -37.87 -76.78 17.22
C ARG A 640 -39.34 -76.86 16.81
N SER A 641 -39.70 -78.08 16.49
CA SER A 641 -41.02 -78.63 16.19
C SER A 641 -42.00 -78.55 17.35
N SER A 642 -43.27 -78.25 17.05
CA SER A 642 -44.43 -78.82 17.75
C SER A 642 -45.63 -78.73 16.81
N GLY A 643 -46.24 -79.88 16.50
CA GLY A 643 -47.25 -80.02 15.47
C GLY A 643 -48.71 -79.95 15.94
N ILE A 644 -49.56 -80.24 14.95
CA ILE A 644 -50.91 -80.80 15.00
C ILE A 644 -52.00 -79.87 15.56
N ALA A 645 -52.70 -79.17 14.66
CA ALA A 645 -54.04 -79.48 14.16
C ALA A 645 -54.52 -78.32 13.28
#